data_AF-A0A9R1QGP5-F1
#
_entry.id   AF-A0A9R1QGP5-F1
#
_cell.length_a   1.000
_cell.length_b   1.000
_cell.length_c   1.000
_cell.angle_alpha   90.00
_cell.angle_beta   90.00
_cell.angle_gamma   90.00
#
_symmetry.space_group_name_H-M   'P 1'
#
loop_
_entity.id
_entity.type
_entity.pdbx_description
1 polymer ?
#
loop_
_entity_poly.entity_id
_entity_poly.type
_entity_poly.pdbx_seq_one_letter_code
_entity_poly.pdbx_strand_id
1 'polypeptide(L)'
;MFPRSTHETFAQKLYTTFKNNKRFVKPKLSRTDFTVVHYAGDVTYQADHFLDKNKDYVVAEHQDLLNASSCPFVASLFPSLPEESSKSSKFSSIGSRFKLQLQSLMETLSSTEPHYIRCVKPNNLLKPAIFENTNVIQQLRCGGVLEAIRISCAGYPTRKTFYEFVNRFGVLGPELLEGSNDDKIACQKILEKMKLENYQIGKTKVFLRAGQMADLDARRAEVLGKAARIIQRLMRTYIARKQFVLVRRSATHLQSFVRGTLVRNLYECMRREAAAVKIQKNVRRHKARESYLLLQAATVTLQTGLRAMSARKEFRFRKETKAAVHIQARWRCHRDYSHYKNMQRAVLTYQCAWRQRLARRELRNLKMAARETGALKEAKDKLEKRVEELTWRLGLEKRLRTDLEEAKTQEIAKLQETLHDLQLQVEEAKTMATKEREAARKAIEEAPPVIKETPVLVEDTEKVNSLTAEVDQLKALLQTERQARETAKKEHAEAERRNEELMKKFEGAEKKIEQLQDTAQRLEEKATNMESENKVLRQQAVAISPTAKALAAYPKSPFQLRTPEIVNAPNGEVKSSPDVTPISLNLKELEAEEKPQKSLNEKQQENQDLLIKCVSQDLGFSSGRAIAACVIYRCLLHWRSFEVERTGVFDRIIQTIGSAIEKVQDNNDKLAYWLSNSSTLLLLLQRTLKTTGAAGLTPQRRRSTAASFGRVFSNSSFTTKCCATFSW
;
A
#
# COMPACT_ATOMS: atom_id res chain seq x y z
N MET A 1 -9.94 -8.25 118.73
CA MET A 1 -9.10 -7.04 118.63
C MET A 1 -8.08 -7.13 119.75
N PHE A 2 -6.77 -6.97 119.50
CA PHE A 2 -5.74 -7.07 120.55
C PHE A 2 -5.00 -5.73 120.67
N PRO A 3 -4.97 -5.07 121.85
CA PRO A 3 -4.40 -3.72 121.99
C PRO A 3 -2.88 -3.67 121.79
N ARG A 4 -2.18 -4.80 121.95
CA ARG A 4 -0.73 -4.93 121.72
C ARG A 4 -0.34 -5.59 120.38
N SER A 5 -1.26 -5.75 119.42
CA SER A 5 -0.91 -6.34 118.12
C SER A 5 -0.31 -5.32 117.15
N THR A 6 0.94 -5.58 116.72
CA THR A 6 1.62 -4.86 115.64
C THR A 6 1.39 -5.52 114.28
N HIS A 7 1.72 -4.80 113.20
CA HIS A 7 1.73 -5.32 111.82
C HIS A 7 2.60 -6.59 111.68
N GLU A 8 3.74 -6.68 112.39
CA GLU A 8 4.56 -7.90 112.44
C GLU A 8 3.79 -9.09 113.03
N THR A 9 3.10 -8.91 114.18
CA THR A 9 2.31 -9.99 114.78
C THR A 9 1.14 -10.43 113.90
N PHE A 10 0.63 -9.54 113.05
CA PHE A 10 -0.39 -9.84 112.06
C PHE A 10 0.19 -10.66 110.89
N ALA A 11 1.32 -10.22 110.31
CA ALA A 11 2.02 -10.95 109.25
C ALA A 11 2.45 -12.36 109.70
N GLN A 12 3.01 -12.48 110.90
CA GLN A 12 3.36 -13.78 111.50
C GLN A 12 2.13 -14.68 111.64
N LYS A 13 1.00 -14.17 112.12
CA LYS A 13 -0.27 -14.93 112.20
C LYS A 13 -0.71 -15.39 110.80
N LEU A 14 -0.70 -14.52 109.79
CA LEU A 14 -1.01 -14.90 108.40
C LEU A 14 -0.10 -16.04 107.90
N TYR A 15 1.22 -15.96 108.13
CA TYR A 15 2.16 -17.02 107.75
C TYR A 15 1.84 -18.35 108.45
N THR A 16 1.46 -18.34 109.73
CA THR A 16 1.09 -19.57 110.46
C THR A 16 -0.24 -20.16 110.00
N THR A 17 -1.27 -19.33 109.79
CA THR A 17 -2.62 -19.77 109.42
C THR A 17 -2.69 -20.25 107.97
N PHE A 18 -1.99 -19.59 107.04
CA PHE A 18 -2.11 -19.86 105.60
C PHE A 18 -0.91 -20.60 104.99
N LYS A 19 0.00 -21.14 105.80
CA LYS A 19 1.22 -21.87 105.38
C LYS A 19 1.00 -22.89 104.26
N ASN A 20 -0.12 -23.61 104.29
CA ASN A 20 -0.43 -24.70 103.36
C ASN A 20 -1.37 -24.27 102.20
N ASN A 21 -1.77 -23.00 102.13
CA ASN A 21 -2.72 -22.51 101.12
C ASN A 21 -1.98 -22.15 99.82
N LYS A 22 -2.28 -22.88 98.73
CA LYS A 22 -1.69 -22.64 97.39
C LYS A 22 -1.87 -21.22 96.84
N ARG A 23 -2.78 -20.40 97.40
CA ARG A 23 -2.99 -19.00 97.03
C ARG A 23 -2.24 -17.97 97.88
N PHE A 24 -1.47 -18.40 98.87
CA PHE A 24 -0.76 -17.53 99.80
C PHE A 24 0.73 -17.89 99.82
N VAL A 25 1.60 -16.91 99.62
CA VAL A 25 3.05 -17.08 99.52
C VAL A 25 3.73 -16.09 100.46
N LYS A 26 4.70 -16.58 101.25
CA LYS A 26 5.58 -15.71 102.04
C LYS A 26 6.75 -15.22 101.16
N PRO A 27 6.97 -13.90 101.01
CA PRO A 27 8.15 -13.34 100.37
C PRO A 27 9.46 -13.81 101.02
N LYS A 28 10.52 -13.97 100.23
CA LYS A 28 11.83 -14.44 100.74
C LYS A 28 12.62 -13.37 101.49
N LEU A 29 12.51 -12.10 101.08
CA LEU A 29 13.33 -11.00 101.60
C LEU A 29 12.65 -10.20 102.72
N SER A 30 11.32 -10.09 102.69
CA SER A 30 10.55 -9.32 103.67
C SER A 30 10.11 -10.15 104.87
N ARG A 31 10.02 -9.49 106.04
CA ARG A 31 9.55 -10.09 107.29
C ARG A 31 8.07 -9.82 107.57
N THR A 32 7.50 -8.79 106.94
CA THR A 32 6.15 -8.26 107.18
C THR A 32 5.21 -8.44 105.98
N ASP A 33 5.74 -8.42 104.75
CA ASP A 33 4.91 -8.50 103.55
C ASP A 33 4.35 -9.90 103.31
N PHE A 34 3.22 -9.99 102.61
CA PHE A 34 2.61 -11.26 102.18
C PHE A 34 2.13 -11.19 100.73
N THR A 35 2.26 -12.29 99.99
CA THR A 35 1.87 -12.36 98.58
C THR A 35 0.61 -13.23 98.42
N VAL A 36 -0.35 -12.73 97.64
CA VAL A 36 -1.57 -13.47 97.28
C VAL A 36 -1.56 -13.76 95.78
N VAL A 37 -1.86 -15.01 95.41
CA VAL A 37 -1.95 -15.48 94.03
C VAL A 37 -3.36 -15.20 93.51
N HIS A 38 -3.54 -14.06 92.86
CA HIS A 38 -4.79 -13.69 92.19
C HIS A 38 -4.86 -14.33 90.80
N TYR A 39 -6.05 -14.37 90.19
CA TYR A 39 -6.20 -14.85 88.80
C TYR A 39 -5.41 -14.01 87.78
N ALA A 40 -5.12 -12.76 88.13
CA ALA A 40 -4.39 -11.79 87.33
C ALA A 40 -2.85 -11.90 87.47
N GLY A 41 -2.35 -12.68 88.43
CA GLY A 41 -0.95 -12.75 88.83
C GLY A 41 -0.76 -12.57 90.35
N ASP A 42 0.50 -12.61 90.77
CA ASP A 42 0.89 -12.49 92.18
C ASP A 42 0.95 -11.02 92.61
N VAL A 43 0.32 -10.70 93.75
CA VAL A 43 0.33 -9.34 94.34
C VAL A 43 0.90 -9.42 95.75
N THR A 44 1.97 -8.66 96.00
CA THR A 44 2.59 -8.55 97.33
C THR A 44 2.03 -7.34 98.06
N TYR A 45 1.50 -7.56 99.25
CA TYR A 45 0.91 -6.55 100.13
C TYR A 45 1.85 -6.29 101.31
N GLN A 46 2.10 -5.01 101.59
CA GLN A 46 2.84 -4.60 102.77
C GLN A 46 1.90 -4.57 103.97
N ALA A 47 2.25 -5.26 105.06
CA ALA A 47 1.37 -5.35 106.25
C ALA A 47 1.35 -4.04 107.09
N ASP A 48 2.18 -3.07 106.74
CA ASP A 48 2.34 -1.83 107.48
C ASP A 48 1.05 -0.99 107.44
N HIS A 49 0.65 -0.48 108.59
CA HIS A 49 -0.63 0.21 108.82
C HIS A 49 -1.92 -0.60 108.46
N PHE A 50 -1.86 -1.89 108.08
CA PHE A 50 -3.08 -2.67 107.78
C PHE A 50 -4.03 -2.71 108.97
N LEU A 51 -3.48 -2.92 110.18
CA LEU A 51 -4.29 -2.97 111.40
C LEU A 51 -4.97 -1.63 111.68
N ASP A 52 -4.25 -0.52 111.54
CA ASP A 52 -4.74 0.81 111.91
C ASP A 52 -5.71 1.37 110.88
N LYS A 53 -5.46 1.17 109.58
CA LYS A 53 -6.43 1.45 108.52
C LYS A 53 -7.70 0.62 108.69
N ASN A 54 -7.59 -0.65 109.07
CA ASN A 54 -8.77 -1.52 109.29
C ASN A 54 -9.46 -1.27 110.65
N LYS A 55 -8.90 -0.45 111.55
CA LYS A 55 -9.56 -0.08 112.82
C LYS A 55 -10.71 0.90 112.64
N ASP A 56 -10.64 1.79 111.64
CA ASP A 56 -11.62 2.87 111.40
C ASP A 56 -11.97 3.64 112.70
N TYR A 57 -10.94 3.95 113.51
CA TYR A 57 -11.15 4.40 114.88
C TYR A 57 -11.66 5.85 114.93
N VAL A 58 -12.99 5.97 115.06
CA VAL A 58 -13.68 7.21 115.42
C VAL A 58 -13.75 7.32 116.94
N VAL A 59 -13.38 8.48 117.46
CA VAL A 59 -13.57 8.87 118.86
C VAL A 59 -15.05 9.22 119.05
N ALA A 60 -15.75 8.54 119.96
CA ALA A 60 -17.21 8.69 120.12
C ALA A 60 -17.57 10.12 120.52
N GLU A 61 -16.79 10.70 121.42
CA GLU A 61 -16.89 12.06 121.92
C GLU A 61 -16.77 13.11 120.81
N HIS A 62 -16.07 12.81 119.70
CA HIS A 62 -16.03 13.67 118.51
C HIS A 62 -17.30 13.52 117.66
N GLN A 63 -17.87 12.31 117.56
CA GLN A 63 -19.14 12.09 116.86
C GLN A 63 -20.30 12.76 117.60
N ASP A 64 -20.32 12.68 118.93
CA ASP A 64 -21.34 13.32 119.78
C ASP A 64 -21.25 14.86 119.70
N LEU A 65 -20.03 15.42 119.71
CA LEU A 65 -19.79 16.86 119.49
C LEU A 65 -20.26 17.33 118.11
N LEU A 66 -20.08 16.52 117.07
CA LEU A 66 -20.51 16.84 115.70
C LEU A 66 -22.04 16.67 115.52
N ASN A 67 -22.65 15.73 116.25
CA ASN A 67 -24.11 15.58 116.34
C ASN A 67 -24.76 16.79 117.02
N ALA A 68 -24.18 17.25 118.14
CA ALA A 68 -24.61 18.43 118.91
C ALA A 68 -24.29 19.78 118.22
N SER A 69 -23.87 19.78 116.95
CA SER A 69 -23.57 20.98 116.19
C SER A 69 -24.81 21.83 115.93
N SER A 70 -24.71 23.14 116.12
CA SER A 70 -25.77 24.11 115.80
C SER A 70 -26.05 24.24 114.30
N CYS A 71 -25.25 23.61 113.44
CA CYS A 71 -25.47 23.54 112.00
C CYS A 71 -26.23 22.24 111.63
N PRO A 72 -27.50 22.31 111.18
CA PRO A 72 -28.30 21.10 110.89
C PRO A 72 -27.67 20.18 109.83
N PHE A 73 -26.93 20.74 108.88
CA PHE A 73 -26.18 19.96 107.89
C PHE A 73 -25.11 19.09 108.56
N VAL A 74 -24.30 19.66 109.46
CA VAL A 74 -23.24 18.92 110.17
C VAL A 74 -23.86 17.84 111.07
N ALA A 75 -24.89 18.18 111.84
CA ALA A 75 -25.60 17.22 112.67
C ALA A 75 -26.17 16.05 111.83
N SER A 76 -26.71 16.33 110.64
CA SER A 76 -27.28 15.29 109.74
C SER A 76 -26.25 14.30 109.18
N LEU A 77 -24.96 14.67 109.13
CA LEU A 77 -23.88 13.80 108.68
C LEU A 77 -23.42 12.79 109.76
N PHE A 78 -23.70 13.09 111.03
CA PHE A 78 -23.26 12.31 112.19
C PHE A 78 -24.48 11.91 113.06
N PRO A 79 -25.44 11.13 112.54
CA PRO A 79 -26.62 10.71 113.30
C PRO A 79 -26.22 9.90 114.55
N SER A 80 -27.02 10.04 115.60
CA SER A 80 -26.89 9.30 116.85
C SER A 80 -27.06 7.80 116.61
N LEU A 81 -26.15 6.99 117.15
CA LEU A 81 -26.26 5.54 117.10
C LEU A 81 -27.41 5.06 118.00
N PRO A 82 -28.17 4.00 117.62
CA PRO A 82 -29.22 3.46 118.49
C PRO A 82 -28.65 2.93 119.82
N GLU A 83 -29.27 3.33 120.94
CA GLU A 83 -28.81 2.96 122.29
C GLU A 83 -28.93 1.46 122.59
N GLU A 84 -29.71 0.71 121.81
CA GLU A 84 -29.89 -0.75 121.92
C GLU A 84 -28.67 -1.57 121.43
N SER A 85 -27.49 -1.34 122.00
CA SER A 85 -26.30 -2.18 121.78
C SER A 85 -25.47 -2.47 123.04
N SER A 86 -26.06 -2.25 124.22
CA SER A 86 -25.41 -2.59 125.50
C SER A 86 -24.99 -4.08 125.55
N LYS A 87 -23.80 -4.34 126.11
CA LYS A 87 -23.15 -5.64 126.31
C LYS A 87 -22.54 -6.38 125.10
N SER A 88 -22.68 -5.91 123.85
CA SER A 88 -21.71 -6.32 122.80
C SER A 88 -21.50 -5.25 121.72
N SER A 89 -20.49 -4.39 121.92
CA SER A 89 -19.94 -3.57 120.83
C SER A 89 -19.25 -4.49 119.82
N LYS A 90 -19.99 -4.88 118.77
CA LYS A 90 -19.50 -5.68 117.65
C LYS A 90 -18.64 -4.79 116.76
N PHE A 91 -17.39 -4.61 117.18
CA PHE A 91 -16.36 -3.85 116.46
C PHE A 91 -16.40 -4.12 114.95
N SER A 92 -16.85 -3.11 114.19
CA SER A 92 -17.07 -3.20 112.75
C SER A 92 -15.87 -2.63 112.00
N SER A 93 -15.00 -3.51 111.51
CA SER A 93 -13.85 -3.11 110.70
C SER A 93 -14.23 -2.73 109.27
N ILE A 94 -13.39 -1.93 108.60
CA ILE A 94 -13.55 -1.61 107.18
C ILE A 94 -13.66 -2.89 106.34
N GLY A 95 -12.80 -3.88 106.59
CA GLY A 95 -12.80 -5.16 105.88
C GLY A 95 -14.11 -5.94 106.04
N SER A 96 -14.76 -5.90 107.21
CA SER A 96 -16.08 -6.51 107.41
C SER A 96 -17.20 -5.73 106.72
N ARG A 97 -17.18 -4.38 106.78
CA ARG A 97 -18.19 -3.53 106.13
C ARG A 97 -18.11 -3.66 104.61
N PHE A 98 -16.91 -3.60 104.04
CA PHE A 98 -16.64 -3.81 102.62
C PHE A 98 -17.03 -5.23 102.15
N LYS A 99 -16.74 -6.27 102.95
CA LYS A 99 -17.17 -7.64 102.61
C LYS A 99 -18.69 -7.75 102.48
N LEU A 100 -19.45 -7.17 103.41
CA LEU A 100 -20.92 -7.20 103.39
C LEU A 100 -21.48 -6.42 102.20
N GLN A 101 -20.95 -5.23 101.91
CA GLN A 101 -21.32 -4.45 100.73
C GLN A 101 -21.02 -5.18 99.41
N LEU A 102 -19.84 -5.80 99.31
CA LEU A 102 -19.45 -6.58 98.14
C LEU A 102 -20.32 -7.85 97.97
N GLN A 103 -20.71 -8.50 99.06
CA GLN A 103 -21.63 -9.63 99.02
C GLN A 103 -23.01 -9.22 98.47
N SER A 104 -23.61 -8.14 99.01
CA SER A 104 -24.89 -7.61 98.53
C SER A 104 -24.85 -7.18 97.06
N LEU A 105 -23.74 -6.60 96.60
CA LEU A 105 -23.50 -6.29 95.19
C LEU A 105 -23.44 -7.56 94.33
N MET A 106 -22.72 -8.60 94.78
CA MET A 106 -22.62 -9.87 94.04
C MET A 106 -23.94 -10.62 93.99
N GLU A 107 -24.74 -10.59 95.06
CA GLU A 107 -26.09 -11.15 95.09
C GLU A 107 -26.98 -10.43 94.06
N THR A 108 -26.97 -9.09 94.06
CA THR A 108 -27.70 -8.25 93.08
C THR A 108 -27.28 -8.55 91.64
N LEU A 109 -25.97 -8.66 91.36
CA LEU A 109 -25.48 -8.99 90.03
C LEU A 109 -25.86 -10.41 89.61
N SER A 110 -25.89 -11.37 90.55
CA SER A 110 -26.23 -12.77 90.26
C SER A 110 -27.69 -13.00 89.85
N SER A 111 -28.60 -12.07 90.16
CA SER A 111 -30.00 -12.11 89.69
C SER A 111 -30.21 -11.50 88.29
N THR A 112 -29.14 -11.06 87.61
CA THR A 112 -29.22 -10.37 86.31
C THR A 112 -28.43 -11.10 85.22
N GLU A 113 -28.70 -10.82 83.93
CA GLU A 113 -27.84 -11.27 82.83
C GLU A 113 -26.60 -10.36 82.71
N PRO A 114 -25.37 -10.86 82.91
CA PRO A 114 -24.19 -10.00 82.98
C PRO A 114 -23.58 -9.74 81.59
N HIS A 115 -23.70 -8.50 81.12
CA HIS A 115 -23.00 -8.04 79.91
C HIS A 115 -21.64 -7.40 80.26
N TYR A 116 -20.55 -7.91 79.67
CA TYR A 116 -19.18 -7.52 80.02
C TYR A 116 -18.56 -6.55 79.01
N ILE A 117 -18.24 -5.33 79.45
CA ILE A 117 -17.38 -4.38 78.74
C ILE A 117 -15.99 -4.42 79.40
N ARG A 118 -14.92 -4.48 78.59
CA ARG A 118 -13.52 -4.52 79.06
C ARG A 118 -12.74 -3.38 78.42
N CYS A 119 -12.54 -2.31 79.18
CA CYS A 119 -11.74 -1.16 78.76
C CYS A 119 -10.25 -1.51 78.75
N VAL A 120 -9.50 -1.02 77.75
CA VAL A 120 -8.06 -1.22 77.59
C VAL A 120 -7.40 0.11 77.24
N LYS A 121 -6.40 0.53 78.02
CA LYS A 121 -5.56 1.70 77.76
C LYS A 121 -4.48 1.32 76.74
N PRO A 122 -4.45 1.90 75.53
CA PRO A 122 -3.56 1.43 74.45
C PRO A 122 -2.09 1.82 74.65
N ASN A 123 -1.81 2.91 75.36
CA ASN A 123 -0.47 3.37 75.72
C ASN A 123 -0.52 4.27 76.97
N ASN A 124 0.59 4.37 77.70
CA ASN A 124 0.63 5.23 78.88
C ASN A 124 0.72 6.75 78.58
N LEU A 125 1.13 7.14 77.38
CA LEU A 125 1.30 8.54 76.95
C LEU A 125 -0.01 9.26 76.59
N LEU A 126 -1.16 8.58 76.64
CA LEU A 126 -2.49 9.08 76.26
C LEU A 126 -2.60 9.58 74.80
N LYS A 127 -1.70 9.14 73.91
CA LYS A 127 -1.68 9.56 72.50
C LYS A 127 -2.55 8.66 71.61
N PRO A 128 -3.24 9.19 70.58
CA PRO A 128 -3.93 8.37 69.60
C PRO A 128 -2.94 7.53 68.77
N ALA A 129 -3.42 6.42 68.21
CA ALA A 129 -2.68 5.49 67.33
C ALA A 129 -1.40 4.83 67.88
N ILE A 130 -0.92 5.18 69.08
CA ILE A 130 0.19 4.46 69.75
C ILE A 130 -0.38 3.25 70.50
N PHE A 131 0.19 2.06 70.25
CA PHE A 131 -0.21 0.80 70.88
C PHE A 131 1.00 0.11 71.53
N GLU A 132 0.93 -0.10 72.84
CA GLU A 132 2.03 -0.55 73.69
C GLU A 132 1.83 -2.01 74.09
N ASN A 133 2.37 -2.92 73.27
CA ASN A 133 2.13 -4.38 73.36
C ASN A 133 2.26 -4.95 74.77
N THR A 134 3.30 -4.57 75.53
CA THR A 134 3.56 -5.04 76.90
C THR A 134 2.42 -4.68 77.85
N ASN A 135 2.09 -3.39 77.93
CA ASN A 135 1.06 -2.87 78.83
C ASN A 135 -0.35 -3.34 78.42
N VAL A 136 -0.62 -3.52 77.12
CA VAL A 136 -1.90 -4.08 76.67
C VAL A 136 -1.99 -5.58 76.97
N ILE A 137 -0.94 -6.37 76.75
CA ILE A 137 -0.93 -7.80 77.12
C ILE A 137 -1.10 -7.99 78.63
N GLN A 138 -0.48 -7.15 79.45
CA GLN A 138 -0.70 -7.16 80.90
C GLN A 138 -2.16 -6.86 81.26
N GLN A 139 -2.76 -5.82 80.67
CA GLN A 139 -4.19 -5.52 80.87
C GLN A 139 -5.12 -6.65 80.41
N LEU A 140 -4.81 -7.35 79.31
CA LEU A 140 -5.61 -8.48 78.83
C LEU A 140 -5.49 -9.73 79.71
N ARG A 141 -4.36 -9.90 80.42
CA ARG A 141 -4.20 -10.89 81.50
C ARG A 141 -5.02 -10.49 82.72
N CYS A 142 -4.81 -9.28 83.24
CA CYS A 142 -5.48 -8.80 84.45
C CYS A 142 -7.00 -8.63 84.27
N GLY A 143 -7.48 -8.35 83.05
CA GLY A 143 -8.91 -8.29 82.71
C GLY A 143 -9.56 -9.65 82.46
N GLY A 144 -8.82 -10.76 82.56
CA GLY A 144 -9.31 -12.13 82.36
C GLY A 144 -9.61 -12.50 80.90
N VAL A 145 -9.28 -11.64 79.93
CA VAL A 145 -9.64 -11.83 78.52
C VAL A 145 -8.91 -13.04 77.92
N LEU A 146 -7.62 -13.20 78.22
CA LEU A 146 -6.85 -14.37 77.76
C LEU A 146 -7.36 -15.69 78.37
N GLU A 147 -7.91 -15.65 79.59
CA GLU A 147 -8.46 -16.84 80.25
C GLU A 147 -9.81 -17.24 79.65
N ALA A 148 -10.68 -16.26 79.36
CA ALA A 148 -11.92 -16.49 78.60
C ALA A 148 -11.63 -17.06 77.19
N ILE A 149 -10.58 -16.57 76.52
CA ILE A 149 -10.10 -17.14 75.26
C ILE A 149 -9.59 -18.57 75.45
N ARG A 150 -8.79 -18.84 76.49
CA ARG A 150 -8.26 -20.18 76.80
C ARG A 150 -9.39 -21.21 76.99
N ILE A 151 -10.44 -20.85 77.73
CA ILE A 151 -11.64 -21.67 77.92
C ILE A 151 -12.41 -21.85 76.60
N SER A 152 -12.55 -20.80 75.79
CA SER A 152 -13.19 -20.88 74.47
C SER A 152 -12.44 -21.81 73.49
N CYS A 153 -11.11 -21.76 73.49
CA CYS A 153 -10.24 -22.63 72.71
C CYS A 153 -10.25 -24.09 73.21
N ALA A 154 -10.42 -24.32 74.51
CA ALA A 154 -10.68 -25.64 75.08
C ALA A 154 -12.08 -26.20 74.75
N GLY A 155 -12.97 -25.37 74.21
CA GLY A 155 -14.23 -25.74 73.57
C GLY A 155 -14.14 -25.71 72.03
N TYR A 156 -15.16 -25.14 71.40
CA TYR A 156 -15.22 -24.92 69.95
C TYR A 156 -15.13 -23.40 69.67
N PRO A 157 -13.92 -22.86 69.42
CA PRO A 157 -13.72 -21.43 69.22
C PRO A 157 -14.26 -20.98 67.85
N THR A 158 -14.15 -21.82 66.82
CA THR A 158 -14.59 -21.50 65.46
C THR A 158 -16.03 -21.93 65.25
N ARG A 159 -16.89 -20.99 64.87
CA ARG A 159 -18.35 -21.19 64.74
C ARG A 159 -18.82 -20.52 63.46
N LYS A 160 -19.51 -21.25 62.57
CA LYS A 160 -20.00 -20.73 61.28
C LYS A 160 -21.44 -21.14 61.04
N THR A 161 -22.26 -20.27 60.46
CA THR A 161 -23.59 -20.67 59.96
C THR A 161 -23.44 -21.71 58.85
N PHE A 162 -24.48 -22.53 58.63
CA PHE A 162 -24.41 -23.56 57.59
C PHE A 162 -24.18 -22.95 56.21
N TYR A 163 -24.92 -21.88 55.86
CA TYR A 163 -24.72 -21.10 54.64
C TYR A 163 -23.27 -20.58 54.47
N GLU A 164 -22.66 -19.96 55.50
CA GLU A 164 -21.25 -19.51 55.43
C GLU A 164 -20.28 -20.67 55.19
N PHE A 165 -20.56 -21.84 55.78
CA PHE A 165 -19.72 -23.02 55.63
C PHE A 165 -19.85 -23.62 54.22
N VAL A 166 -21.09 -23.81 53.72
CA VAL A 166 -21.36 -24.32 52.37
C VAL A 166 -20.81 -23.37 51.31
N ASN A 167 -21.01 -22.06 51.43
CA ASN A 167 -20.50 -21.08 50.47
C ASN A 167 -18.95 -21.06 50.42
N ARG A 168 -18.27 -21.21 51.57
CA ARG A 168 -16.79 -21.27 51.59
C ARG A 168 -16.25 -22.62 51.11
N PHE A 169 -16.83 -23.73 51.53
CA PHE A 169 -16.25 -25.07 51.41
C PHE A 169 -16.97 -26.02 50.45
N GLY A 170 -18.07 -25.61 49.81
CA GLY A 170 -18.80 -26.41 48.83
C GLY A 170 -17.93 -26.90 47.65
N VAL A 171 -16.88 -26.16 47.30
CA VAL A 171 -15.86 -26.57 46.31
C VAL A 171 -15.09 -27.86 46.68
N LEU A 172 -15.13 -28.30 47.96
CA LEU A 172 -14.59 -29.58 48.42
C LEU A 172 -15.51 -30.78 48.09
N GLY A 173 -16.76 -30.53 47.71
CA GLY A 173 -17.74 -31.55 47.36
C GLY A 173 -18.85 -31.00 46.47
N PRO A 174 -18.55 -30.57 45.22
CA PRO A 174 -19.56 -30.01 44.31
C PRO A 174 -20.71 -30.99 44.03
N GLU A 175 -20.39 -32.28 43.91
CA GLU A 175 -21.34 -33.41 43.83
C GLU A 175 -22.42 -33.40 44.94
N LEU A 176 -22.12 -32.83 46.10
CA LEU A 176 -23.01 -32.80 47.27
C LEU A 176 -23.98 -31.60 47.24
N LEU A 177 -23.75 -30.65 46.33
CA LEU A 177 -24.58 -29.46 46.10
C LEU A 177 -25.56 -29.65 44.93
N GLU A 178 -25.42 -30.73 44.16
CA GLU A 178 -26.31 -31.07 43.04
C GLU A 178 -27.63 -31.67 43.58
N GLY A 179 -28.44 -30.81 44.19
CA GLY A 179 -29.77 -31.12 44.71
C GLY A 179 -30.18 -30.17 45.83
N SER A 180 -31.49 -30.03 46.06
CA SER A 180 -32.07 -29.20 47.13
C SER A 180 -31.90 -29.84 48.53
N ASN A 181 -30.65 -30.08 48.93
CA ASN A 181 -30.29 -30.54 50.26
C ASN A 181 -30.39 -29.38 51.28
N ASP A 182 -30.82 -29.68 52.51
CA ASP A 182 -30.66 -28.77 53.66
C ASP A 182 -29.18 -28.42 53.85
N ASP A 183 -28.84 -27.13 54.01
CA ASP A 183 -27.50 -26.62 54.27
C ASP A 183 -26.80 -27.39 55.43
N LYS A 184 -27.56 -27.83 56.44
CA LYS A 184 -27.04 -28.66 57.54
C LYS A 184 -26.53 -30.02 57.06
N ILE A 185 -27.28 -30.67 56.17
CA ILE A 185 -26.92 -31.96 55.56
C ILE A 185 -25.74 -31.78 54.59
N ALA A 186 -25.71 -30.68 53.83
CA ALA A 186 -24.58 -30.33 52.98
C ALA A 186 -23.29 -30.12 53.82
N CYS A 187 -23.36 -29.38 54.94
CA CYS A 187 -22.26 -29.25 55.89
C CYS A 187 -21.76 -30.61 56.38
N GLN A 188 -22.68 -31.48 56.81
CA GLN A 188 -22.35 -32.81 57.33
C GLN A 188 -21.62 -33.65 56.28
N LYS A 189 -22.19 -33.81 55.08
CA LYS A 189 -21.59 -34.60 54.00
C LYS A 189 -20.21 -34.06 53.58
N ILE A 190 -19.99 -32.74 53.60
CA ILE A 190 -18.67 -32.13 53.33
C ILE A 190 -17.65 -32.49 54.41
N LEU A 191 -18.03 -32.42 55.70
CA LEU A 191 -17.15 -32.75 56.83
C LEU A 191 -16.79 -34.25 56.84
N GLU A 192 -17.76 -35.12 56.55
CA GLU A 192 -17.58 -36.56 56.38
C GLU A 192 -16.66 -36.90 55.19
N LYS A 193 -16.88 -36.28 54.01
CA LYS A 193 -16.01 -36.44 52.83
C LYS A 193 -14.57 -35.96 53.09
N MET A 194 -14.38 -35.00 53.99
CA MET A 194 -13.05 -34.53 54.42
C MET A 194 -12.44 -35.34 55.57
N LYS A 195 -13.18 -36.29 56.17
CA LYS A 195 -12.75 -37.12 57.32
C LYS A 195 -12.23 -36.32 58.51
N LEU A 196 -12.95 -35.26 58.88
CA LEU A 196 -12.62 -34.45 60.06
C LEU A 196 -13.23 -35.08 61.31
N GLU A 197 -12.45 -35.26 62.38
CA GLU A 197 -12.93 -35.89 63.63
C GLU A 197 -13.36 -34.85 64.67
N ASN A 198 -12.86 -33.62 64.56
CA ASN A 198 -12.95 -32.60 65.60
C ASN A 198 -13.98 -31.49 65.29
N TYR A 199 -15.18 -31.89 64.85
CA TYR A 199 -16.33 -31.01 64.60
C TYR A 199 -17.57 -31.38 65.43
N GLN A 200 -18.52 -30.45 65.52
CA GLN A 200 -19.87 -30.67 66.03
C GLN A 200 -20.89 -29.86 65.20
N ILE A 201 -22.11 -30.38 65.05
CA ILE A 201 -23.19 -29.73 64.28
C ILE A 201 -24.31 -29.31 65.25
N GLY A 202 -24.49 -28.00 65.40
CA GLY A 202 -25.54 -27.43 66.25
C GLY A 202 -26.89 -27.32 65.55
N LYS A 203 -27.78 -26.48 66.09
CA LYS A 203 -29.09 -26.19 65.46
C LYS A 203 -29.00 -25.27 64.23
N THR A 204 -28.04 -24.35 64.19
CA THR A 204 -27.91 -23.31 63.15
C THR A 204 -26.48 -23.06 62.68
N LYS A 205 -25.49 -23.75 63.28
CA LYS A 205 -24.06 -23.49 63.10
C LYS A 205 -23.23 -24.77 63.18
N VAL A 206 -22.17 -24.85 62.37
CA VAL A 206 -21.06 -25.79 62.53
C VAL A 206 -20.09 -25.24 63.59
N PHE A 207 -19.61 -26.12 64.46
CA PHE A 207 -18.64 -25.85 65.50
C PHE A 207 -17.37 -26.65 65.23
N LEU A 208 -16.21 -25.99 65.19
CA LEU A 208 -14.91 -26.59 64.88
C LEU A 208 -13.91 -26.30 66.00
N ARG A 209 -13.06 -27.28 66.31
CA ARG A 209 -11.87 -27.08 67.16
C ARG A 209 -10.86 -26.13 66.48
N ALA A 210 -9.84 -25.73 67.22
CA ALA A 210 -8.66 -25.08 66.63
C ALA A 210 -8.00 -25.99 65.56
N GLY A 211 -7.26 -25.40 64.61
CA GLY A 211 -6.67 -26.13 63.48
C GLY A 211 -7.65 -26.43 62.34
N GLN A 212 -8.78 -27.08 62.63
CA GLN A 212 -9.70 -27.67 61.65
C GLN A 212 -10.22 -26.73 60.54
N MET A 213 -10.33 -25.42 60.80
CA MET A 213 -10.66 -24.42 59.78
C MET A 213 -9.49 -24.19 58.78
N ALA A 214 -8.25 -24.18 59.27
CA ALA A 214 -7.06 -24.07 58.43
C ALA A 214 -6.83 -25.35 57.62
N ASP A 215 -7.14 -26.52 58.19
CA ASP A 215 -7.10 -27.81 57.48
C ASP A 215 -8.07 -27.80 56.28
N LEU A 216 -9.31 -27.35 56.50
CA LEU A 216 -10.31 -27.14 55.43
C LEU A 216 -9.87 -26.11 54.38
N ASP A 217 -9.29 -24.98 54.80
CA ASP A 217 -8.79 -23.95 53.88
C ASP A 217 -7.58 -24.44 53.06
N ALA A 218 -6.69 -25.28 53.63
CA ALA A 218 -5.57 -25.88 52.92
C ALA A 218 -6.07 -26.86 51.83
N ARG A 219 -7.04 -27.71 52.15
CA ARG A 219 -7.70 -28.61 51.17
C ARG A 219 -8.41 -27.81 50.08
N ARG A 220 -9.05 -26.70 50.44
CA ARG A 220 -9.72 -25.77 49.51
C ARG A 220 -8.71 -25.13 48.56
N ALA A 221 -7.56 -24.70 49.06
CA ALA A 221 -6.47 -24.18 48.24
C ALA A 221 -5.89 -25.24 47.29
N GLU A 222 -5.80 -26.50 47.71
CA GLU A 222 -5.35 -27.61 46.86
C GLU A 222 -6.29 -27.85 45.66
N VAL A 223 -7.60 -27.90 45.90
CA VAL A 223 -8.62 -28.09 44.84
C VAL A 223 -8.63 -26.90 43.88
N LEU A 224 -8.65 -25.67 44.40
CA LEU A 224 -8.60 -24.46 43.57
C LEU A 224 -7.29 -24.37 42.77
N GLY A 225 -6.15 -24.78 43.35
CA GLY A 225 -4.86 -24.85 42.67
C GLY A 225 -4.84 -25.88 41.53
N LYS A 226 -5.50 -27.04 41.71
CA LYS A 226 -5.69 -28.04 40.65
C LYS A 226 -6.55 -27.48 39.50
N ALA A 227 -7.68 -26.85 39.81
CA ALA A 227 -8.54 -26.22 38.81
C ALA A 227 -7.81 -25.10 38.04
N ALA A 228 -7.10 -24.21 38.73
CA ALA A 228 -6.31 -23.14 38.12
C ALA A 228 -5.24 -23.68 37.17
N ARG A 229 -4.54 -24.77 37.53
CA ARG A 229 -3.55 -25.43 36.66
C ARG A 229 -4.18 -25.98 35.37
N ILE A 230 -5.41 -26.52 35.42
CA ILE A 230 -6.13 -26.99 34.23
C ILE A 230 -6.46 -25.81 33.30
N ILE A 231 -7.04 -24.73 33.84
CA ILE A 231 -7.39 -23.52 33.08
C ILE A 231 -6.12 -22.91 32.45
N GLN A 232 -5.04 -22.78 33.22
CA GLN A 232 -3.74 -22.27 32.73
C GLN A 232 -3.15 -23.16 31.63
N ARG A 233 -3.21 -24.50 31.77
CA ARG A 233 -2.75 -25.44 30.73
C ARG A 233 -3.53 -25.26 29.44
N LEU A 234 -4.86 -25.22 29.51
CA LEU A 234 -5.73 -25.03 28.34
C LEU A 234 -5.47 -23.69 27.66
N MET A 235 -5.39 -22.59 28.42
CA MET A 235 -5.17 -21.26 27.85
C MET A 235 -3.77 -21.11 27.23
N ARG A 236 -2.71 -21.63 27.87
CA ARG A 236 -1.35 -21.67 27.28
C ARG A 236 -1.33 -22.48 25.98
N THR A 237 -2.01 -23.63 25.95
CA THR A 237 -2.13 -24.47 24.75
C THR A 237 -2.89 -23.76 23.63
N TYR A 238 -3.97 -23.04 23.96
CA TYR A 238 -4.76 -22.24 23.00
C TYR A 238 -3.92 -21.11 22.39
N ILE A 239 -3.21 -20.33 23.21
CA ILE A 239 -2.34 -19.24 22.75
C ILE A 239 -1.24 -19.78 21.83
N ALA A 240 -0.51 -20.82 22.25
CA ALA A 240 0.55 -21.42 21.45
C ALA A 240 0.03 -22.00 20.12
N ARG A 241 -1.13 -22.68 20.13
CA ARG A 241 -1.77 -23.21 18.91
C ARG A 241 -2.20 -22.08 17.96
N LYS A 242 -2.75 -20.97 18.50
CA LYS A 242 -3.14 -19.79 17.71
C LYS A 242 -1.93 -19.13 17.04
N GLN A 243 -0.82 -18.97 17.78
CA GLN A 243 0.44 -18.44 17.25
C GLN A 243 1.04 -19.36 16.17
N PHE A 244 1.12 -20.67 16.44
CA PHE A 244 1.63 -21.65 15.48
C PHE A 244 0.83 -21.68 14.18
N VAL A 245 -0.50 -21.67 14.25
CA VAL A 245 -1.37 -21.65 13.04
C VAL A 245 -1.18 -20.37 12.23
N LEU A 246 -1.01 -19.22 12.90
CA LEU A 246 -0.71 -17.95 12.24
C LEU A 246 0.64 -17.98 11.52
N VAL A 247 1.72 -18.35 12.21
CA VAL A 247 3.08 -18.45 11.63
C VAL A 247 3.10 -19.43 10.47
N ARG A 248 2.48 -20.61 10.61
CA ARG A 248 2.38 -21.61 9.54
C ARG A 248 1.67 -21.05 8.31
N ARG A 249 0.54 -20.33 8.49
CA ARG A 249 -0.20 -19.71 7.37
C ARG A 249 0.64 -18.65 6.66
N SER A 250 1.31 -17.77 7.40
CA SER A 250 2.20 -16.76 6.83
C SER A 250 3.37 -17.38 6.07
N ALA A 251 3.99 -18.43 6.62
CA ALA A 251 5.05 -19.17 5.94
C ALA A 251 4.56 -19.81 4.63
N THR A 252 3.37 -20.43 4.60
CA THR A 252 2.81 -21.00 3.36
C THR A 252 2.52 -19.94 2.29
N HIS A 253 2.02 -18.76 2.68
CA HIS A 253 1.81 -17.64 1.75
C HIS A 253 3.13 -17.07 1.20
N LEU A 254 4.16 -16.93 2.04
CA LEU A 254 5.48 -16.50 1.58
C LEU A 254 6.10 -17.54 0.63
N GLN A 255 6.01 -18.83 0.97
CA GLN A 255 6.50 -19.93 0.15
C GLN A 255 5.80 -20.00 -1.23
N SER A 256 4.48 -19.81 -1.29
CA SER A 256 3.76 -19.80 -2.57
C SER A 256 4.11 -18.57 -3.42
N PHE A 257 4.26 -17.39 -2.80
CA PHE A 257 4.70 -16.17 -3.50
C PHE A 257 6.14 -16.31 -4.06
N VAL A 258 7.07 -16.84 -3.27
CA VAL A 258 8.47 -17.05 -3.70
C VAL A 258 8.52 -18.08 -4.83
N ARG A 259 7.84 -19.23 -4.71
CA ARG A 259 7.75 -20.25 -5.78
C ARG A 259 7.16 -19.66 -7.07
N GLY A 260 6.06 -18.92 -6.98
CA GLY A 260 5.44 -18.25 -8.13
C GLY A 260 6.32 -17.15 -8.75
N THR A 261 7.22 -16.55 -7.99
CA THR A 261 8.17 -15.54 -8.49
C THR A 261 9.37 -16.19 -9.17
N LEU A 262 9.92 -17.27 -8.62
CA LEU A 262 10.98 -18.06 -9.26
C LEU A 262 10.55 -18.59 -10.64
N VAL A 263 9.33 -19.14 -10.74
CA VAL A 263 8.79 -19.63 -12.03
C VAL A 263 8.56 -18.50 -13.03
N ARG A 264 8.09 -17.32 -12.59
CA ARG A 264 7.93 -16.15 -13.46
C ARG A 264 9.27 -15.62 -13.98
N ASN A 265 10.29 -15.55 -13.14
CA ASN A 265 11.63 -15.11 -13.53
C ASN A 265 12.25 -16.10 -14.55
N LEU A 266 12.13 -17.41 -14.32
CA LEU A 266 12.58 -18.45 -15.26
C LEU A 266 11.87 -18.33 -16.61
N TYR A 267 10.54 -18.17 -16.61
CA TYR A 267 9.76 -17.99 -17.82
C TYR A 267 10.11 -16.69 -18.56
N GLU A 268 10.48 -15.62 -17.84
CA GLU A 268 10.95 -14.39 -18.48
C GLU A 268 12.32 -14.58 -19.16
N CYS A 269 13.26 -15.30 -18.54
CA CYS A 269 14.52 -15.68 -19.19
C CYS A 269 14.26 -16.48 -20.47
N MET A 270 13.43 -17.53 -20.42
CA MET A 270 13.05 -18.32 -21.61
C MET A 270 12.39 -17.45 -22.70
N ARG A 271 11.56 -16.46 -22.33
CA ARG A 271 10.98 -15.50 -23.29
C ARG A 271 12.03 -14.59 -23.91
N ARG A 272 13.00 -14.09 -23.12
CA ARG A 272 14.10 -13.25 -23.61
C ARG A 272 15.01 -14.02 -24.57
N GLU A 273 15.34 -15.27 -24.24
CA GLU A 273 16.09 -16.18 -25.11
C GLU A 273 15.35 -16.48 -26.42
N ALA A 274 14.07 -16.88 -26.36
CA ALA A 274 13.26 -17.14 -27.55
C ALA A 274 13.11 -15.89 -28.44
N ALA A 275 12.99 -14.70 -27.84
CA ALA A 275 12.98 -13.43 -28.57
C ALA A 275 14.33 -13.15 -29.25
N ALA A 276 15.44 -13.34 -28.54
CA ALA A 276 16.79 -13.17 -29.09
C ALA A 276 17.05 -14.13 -30.27
N VAL A 277 16.69 -15.42 -30.14
CA VAL A 277 16.78 -16.41 -31.22
C VAL A 277 15.91 -16.01 -32.42
N LYS A 278 14.69 -15.50 -32.19
CA LYS A 278 13.80 -15.02 -33.27
C LYS A 278 14.39 -13.81 -34.01
N ILE A 279 14.99 -12.86 -33.29
CA ILE A 279 15.68 -11.70 -33.87
C ILE A 279 16.91 -12.16 -34.67
N GLN A 280 17.80 -12.97 -34.06
CA GLN A 280 18.99 -13.50 -34.73
C GLN A 280 18.65 -14.29 -36.00
N LYS A 281 17.63 -15.15 -35.96
CA LYS A 281 17.12 -15.88 -37.14
C LYS A 281 16.69 -14.94 -38.26
N ASN A 282 15.94 -13.89 -37.93
CA ASN A 282 15.46 -12.93 -38.93
C ASN A 282 16.60 -12.08 -39.52
N VAL A 283 17.55 -11.62 -38.70
CA VAL A 283 18.73 -10.86 -39.17
C VAL A 283 19.63 -11.72 -40.06
N ARG A 284 19.92 -12.97 -39.66
CA ARG A 284 20.68 -13.93 -40.49
C ARG A 284 19.98 -14.18 -41.83
N ARG A 285 18.65 -14.40 -41.82
CA ARG A 285 17.85 -14.56 -43.05
C ARG A 285 17.89 -13.31 -43.94
N HIS A 286 17.83 -12.11 -43.35
CA HIS A 286 17.86 -10.85 -44.10
C HIS A 286 19.19 -10.69 -44.83
N LYS A 287 20.32 -10.74 -44.10
CA LYS A 287 21.67 -10.62 -44.70
C LYS A 287 21.92 -11.67 -45.79
N ALA A 288 21.51 -12.92 -45.57
CA ALA A 288 21.66 -13.97 -46.59
C ALA A 288 20.82 -13.69 -47.86
N ARG A 289 19.59 -13.20 -47.70
CA ARG A 289 18.72 -12.81 -48.83
C ARG A 289 19.26 -11.60 -49.58
N GLU A 290 19.73 -10.59 -48.85
CA GLU A 290 20.35 -9.38 -49.38
C GLU A 290 21.57 -9.72 -50.25
N SER A 291 22.53 -10.49 -49.71
CA SER A 291 23.70 -10.96 -50.47
C SER A 291 23.33 -11.77 -51.71
N TYR A 292 22.32 -12.65 -51.61
CA TYR A 292 21.82 -13.42 -52.75
C TYR A 292 21.18 -12.52 -53.83
N LEU A 293 20.33 -11.57 -53.44
CA LEU A 293 19.68 -10.64 -54.36
C LEU A 293 20.69 -9.72 -55.05
N LEU A 294 21.72 -9.25 -54.35
CA LEU A 294 22.81 -8.47 -54.93
C LEU A 294 23.59 -9.28 -55.98
N LEU A 295 23.95 -10.53 -55.66
CA LEU A 295 24.62 -11.44 -56.59
C LEU A 295 23.74 -11.78 -57.79
N GLN A 296 22.44 -12.01 -57.57
CA GLN A 296 21.46 -12.26 -58.64
C GLN A 296 21.34 -11.04 -59.57
N ALA A 297 21.20 -9.83 -59.01
CA ALA A 297 21.11 -8.59 -59.78
C ALA A 297 22.38 -8.35 -60.60
N ALA A 298 23.57 -8.47 -60.00
CA ALA A 298 24.85 -8.36 -60.70
C ALA A 298 24.98 -9.41 -61.84
N THR A 299 24.57 -10.65 -61.58
CA THR A 299 24.59 -11.73 -62.58
C THR A 299 23.62 -11.45 -63.75
N VAL A 300 22.41 -10.96 -63.46
CA VAL A 300 21.42 -10.60 -64.49
C VAL A 300 21.89 -9.39 -65.31
N THR A 301 22.49 -8.37 -64.67
CA THR A 301 23.09 -7.23 -65.38
C THR A 301 24.24 -7.66 -66.28
N LEU A 302 25.11 -8.57 -65.82
CA LEU A 302 26.18 -9.14 -66.64
C LEU A 302 25.62 -9.96 -67.82
N GLN A 303 24.65 -10.85 -67.57
CA GLN A 303 24.03 -11.68 -68.61
C GLN A 303 23.26 -10.85 -69.65
N THR A 304 22.52 -9.83 -69.24
CA THR A 304 21.82 -8.91 -70.17
C THR A 304 22.81 -8.08 -70.98
N GLY A 305 23.89 -7.59 -70.36
CA GLY A 305 25.01 -6.95 -71.06
C GLY A 305 25.66 -7.86 -72.10
N LEU A 306 26.00 -9.10 -71.75
CA LEU A 306 26.58 -10.09 -72.66
C LEU A 306 25.63 -10.45 -73.82
N ARG A 307 24.34 -10.68 -73.54
CA ARG A 307 23.30 -10.91 -74.57
C ARG A 307 23.18 -9.70 -75.52
N ALA A 308 23.16 -8.49 -74.99
CA ALA A 308 23.11 -7.26 -75.78
C ALA A 308 24.38 -7.05 -76.62
N MET A 309 25.57 -7.36 -76.09
CA MET A 309 26.82 -7.32 -76.87
C MET A 309 26.84 -8.35 -77.99
N SER A 310 26.36 -9.58 -77.73
CA SER A 310 26.24 -10.62 -78.75
C SER A 310 25.29 -10.20 -79.87
N ALA A 311 24.08 -9.74 -79.53
CA ALA A 311 23.10 -9.22 -80.49
C ALA A 311 23.63 -8.00 -81.28
N ARG A 312 24.38 -7.09 -80.64
CA ARG A 312 25.04 -5.96 -81.33
C ARG A 312 26.19 -6.40 -82.25
N LYS A 313 26.92 -7.48 -81.92
CA LYS A 313 27.95 -8.06 -82.80
C LYS A 313 27.32 -8.70 -84.04
N GLU A 314 26.28 -9.50 -83.84
CA GLU A 314 25.49 -10.11 -84.92
C GLU A 314 24.85 -9.04 -85.83
N PHE A 315 24.25 -8.00 -85.26
CA PHE A 315 23.69 -6.89 -86.04
C PHE A 315 24.75 -6.13 -86.85
N ARG A 316 25.95 -5.88 -86.29
CA ARG A 316 27.06 -5.28 -87.05
C ARG A 316 27.49 -6.17 -88.22
N PHE A 317 27.70 -7.46 -87.98
CA PHE A 317 28.04 -8.42 -89.03
C PHE A 317 26.98 -8.48 -90.14
N ARG A 318 25.68 -8.43 -89.80
CA ARG A 318 24.57 -8.32 -90.77
C ARG A 318 24.57 -6.98 -91.53
N LYS A 319 24.93 -5.86 -90.88
CA LYS A 319 25.05 -4.55 -91.53
C LYS A 319 26.25 -4.52 -92.51
N GLU A 320 27.38 -5.07 -92.09
CA GLU A 320 28.62 -5.19 -92.88
C GLU A 320 28.41 -6.09 -94.11
N THR A 321 27.83 -7.28 -93.92
CA THR A 321 27.49 -8.18 -95.04
C THR A 321 26.42 -7.57 -95.97
N LYS A 322 25.38 -6.90 -95.45
CA LYS A 322 24.41 -6.19 -96.31
C LYS A 322 25.07 -5.05 -97.10
N ALA A 323 25.99 -4.29 -96.51
CA ALA A 323 26.74 -3.26 -97.21
C ALA A 323 27.64 -3.87 -98.30
N ALA A 324 28.36 -4.96 -97.99
CA ALA A 324 29.17 -5.69 -98.96
C ALA A 324 28.31 -6.24 -100.12
N VAL A 325 27.11 -6.78 -99.85
CA VAL A 325 26.17 -7.24 -100.88
C VAL A 325 25.70 -6.08 -101.77
N HIS A 326 25.37 -4.91 -101.20
CA HIS A 326 25.02 -3.73 -102.00
C HIS A 326 26.18 -3.25 -102.89
N ILE A 327 27.42 -3.20 -102.36
CA ILE A 327 28.62 -2.83 -103.13
C ILE A 327 28.87 -3.83 -104.26
N GLN A 328 28.86 -5.14 -103.96
CA GLN A 328 29.03 -6.19 -104.97
C GLN A 328 27.92 -6.17 -106.03
N ALA A 329 26.66 -5.96 -105.65
CA ALA A 329 25.54 -5.88 -106.58
C ALA A 329 25.66 -4.65 -107.50
N ARG A 330 26.05 -3.49 -106.95
CA ARG A 330 26.29 -2.28 -107.74
C ARG A 330 27.49 -2.45 -108.69
N TRP A 331 28.55 -3.12 -108.26
CA TRP A 331 29.70 -3.45 -109.09
C TRP A 331 29.36 -4.43 -110.22
N ARG A 332 28.64 -5.53 -109.94
CA ARG A 332 28.16 -6.48 -110.97
C ARG A 332 27.29 -5.77 -112.00
N CYS A 333 26.30 -5.00 -111.53
CA CYS A 333 25.44 -4.17 -112.39
C CYS A 333 26.25 -3.19 -113.27
N HIS A 334 27.27 -2.52 -112.70
CA HIS A 334 28.12 -1.61 -113.46
C HIS A 334 29.01 -2.34 -114.49
N ARG A 335 29.59 -3.49 -114.13
CA ARG A 335 30.35 -4.36 -115.04
C ARG A 335 29.50 -4.76 -116.25
N ASP A 336 28.29 -5.24 -116.01
CA ASP A 336 27.40 -5.77 -117.04
C ASP A 336 26.84 -4.64 -117.92
N TYR A 337 26.52 -3.49 -117.32
CA TYR A 337 26.18 -2.25 -118.05
C TYR A 337 27.34 -1.74 -118.91
N SER A 338 28.57 -1.75 -118.40
CA SER A 338 29.75 -1.32 -119.15
C SER A 338 30.06 -2.27 -120.30
N HIS A 339 29.89 -3.58 -120.11
CA HIS A 339 30.00 -4.57 -121.17
C HIS A 339 28.95 -4.33 -122.27
N TYR A 340 27.68 -4.13 -121.90
CA TYR A 340 26.61 -3.76 -122.83
C TYR A 340 26.91 -2.45 -123.59
N LYS A 341 27.40 -1.40 -122.91
CA LYS A 341 27.75 -0.13 -123.55
C LYS A 341 28.94 -0.25 -124.51
N ASN A 342 29.93 -1.08 -124.18
CA ASN A 342 31.05 -1.36 -125.09
C ASN A 342 30.61 -2.19 -126.30
N MET A 343 29.73 -3.18 -126.10
CA MET A 343 29.09 -3.93 -127.18
C MET A 343 28.28 -3.00 -128.11
N GLN A 344 27.47 -2.09 -127.54
CA GLN A 344 26.70 -1.10 -128.30
C GLN A 344 27.60 -0.19 -129.15
N ARG A 345 28.73 0.28 -128.58
CA ARG A 345 29.74 1.07 -129.31
C ARG A 345 30.41 0.27 -130.44
N ALA A 346 30.77 -0.98 -130.19
CA ALA A 346 31.36 -1.85 -131.20
C ALA A 346 30.40 -2.12 -132.38
N VAL A 347 29.14 -2.44 -132.07
CA VAL A 347 28.08 -2.64 -133.08
C VAL A 347 27.84 -1.37 -133.89
N LEU A 348 27.73 -0.20 -133.26
CA LEU A 348 27.59 1.08 -133.98
C LEU A 348 28.79 1.37 -134.89
N THR A 349 30.01 1.12 -134.40
CA THR A 349 31.24 1.29 -135.20
C THR A 349 31.25 0.37 -136.43
N TYR A 350 30.87 -0.90 -136.25
CA TYR A 350 30.76 -1.87 -137.33
C TYR A 350 29.66 -1.50 -138.35
N GLN A 351 28.49 -1.04 -137.88
CA GLN A 351 27.40 -0.55 -138.73
C GLN A 351 27.82 0.69 -139.55
N CYS A 352 28.55 1.64 -138.95
CA CYS A 352 29.10 2.79 -139.66
C CYS A 352 30.13 2.39 -140.72
N ALA A 353 31.05 1.48 -140.39
CA ALA A 353 32.01 0.93 -141.35
C ALA A 353 31.33 0.17 -142.50
N TRP A 354 30.26 -0.59 -142.21
CA TRP A 354 29.48 -1.30 -143.23
C TRP A 354 28.73 -0.35 -144.17
N ARG A 355 28.08 0.70 -143.63
CA ARG A 355 27.46 1.78 -144.42
C ARG A 355 28.49 2.49 -145.32
N GLN A 356 29.68 2.79 -144.79
CA GLN A 356 30.78 3.36 -145.58
C GLN A 356 31.25 2.41 -146.69
N ARG A 357 31.26 1.09 -146.44
CA ARG A 357 31.65 0.07 -147.42
C ARG A 357 30.61 -0.08 -148.55
N LEU A 358 29.32 0.06 -148.23
CA LEU A 358 28.22 0.10 -149.22
C LEU A 358 28.35 1.34 -150.12
N ALA A 359 28.44 2.54 -149.56
CA ALA A 359 28.61 3.77 -150.35
C ALA A 359 29.87 3.75 -151.23
N ARG A 360 30.97 3.16 -150.74
CA ARG A 360 32.20 2.94 -151.55
C ARG A 360 32.03 1.91 -152.68
N ARG A 361 31.06 0.99 -152.60
CA ARG A 361 30.71 0.06 -153.68
C ARG A 361 29.86 0.75 -154.75
N GLU A 362 28.86 1.51 -154.31
CA GLU A 362 27.96 2.29 -155.15
C GLU A 362 28.72 3.33 -156.00
N LEU A 363 29.68 4.05 -155.38
CA LEU A 363 30.60 4.95 -156.07
C LEU A 363 31.47 4.25 -157.14
N ARG A 364 31.79 2.96 -156.99
CA ARG A 364 32.51 2.20 -158.03
C ARG A 364 31.60 1.85 -159.20
N ASN A 365 30.35 1.46 -158.94
CA ASN A 365 29.38 1.15 -159.99
C ASN A 365 29.13 2.38 -160.88
N LEU A 366 28.90 3.57 -160.28
CA LEU A 366 28.73 4.82 -161.01
C LEU A 366 29.97 5.19 -161.86
N LYS A 367 31.19 4.87 -161.38
CA LYS A 367 32.44 5.06 -162.16
C LYS A 367 32.66 4.04 -163.27
N MET A 368 31.94 2.91 -163.30
CA MET A 368 31.97 1.96 -164.43
C MET A 368 31.06 2.45 -165.56
N ALA A 369 29.80 2.82 -165.25
CA ALA A 369 28.85 3.34 -166.24
C ALA A 369 29.36 4.61 -166.97
N ALA A 370 30.12 5.45 -166.25
CA ALA A 370 30.78 6.64 -166.82
C ALA A 370 31.93 6.32 -167.81
N ARG A 371 32.37 5.07 -167.95
CA ARG A 371 33.39 4.64 -168.94
C ARG A 371 32.77 4.09 -170.21
N GLU A 372 31.70 3.31 -170.09
CA GLU A 372 30.96 2.74 -171.23
C GLU A 372 30.38 3.85 -172.13
N THR A 373 29.91 4.93 -171.52
CA THR A 373 29.43 6.15 -172.20
C THR A 373 30.53 6.94 -172.93
N GLY A 374 31.82 6.71 -172.63
CA GLY A 374 32.94 7.31 -173.38
C GLY A 374 33.23 6.56 -174.68
N ALA A 375 33.32 5.23 -174.62
CA ALA A 375 33.66 4.38 -175.77
C ALA A 375 32.67 4.51 -176.94
N LEU A 376 31.37 4.68 -176.63
CA LEU A 376 30.33 4.90 -177.63
C LEU A 376 30.48 6.22 -178.41
N LYS A 377 31.18 7.22 -177.83
CA LYS A 377 31.36 8.52 -178.47
C LYS A 377 32.51 8.51 -179.49
N GLU A 378 33.66 7.93 -179.11
CA GLU A 378 34.82 7.78 -180.00
C GLU A 378 34.56 6.91 -181.24
N ALA A 379 33.55 6.02 -181.18
CA ALA A 379 33.11 5.21 -182.31
C ALA A 379 32.37 6.04 -183.38
N LYS A 380 31.64 7.10 -182.99
CA LYS A 380 30.88 7.95 -183.91
C LYS A 380 31.80 8.85 -184.73
N ASP A 381 32.71 9.55 -184.06
CA ASP A 381 33.60 10.56 -184.66
C ASP A 381 34.59 9.96 -185.70
N LYS A 382 34.77 8.64 -185.70
CA LYS A 382 35.57 7.89 -186.69
C LYS A 382 34.80 7.52 -187.97
N LEU A 383 33.46 7.51 -187.94
CA LEU A 383 32.64 7.25 -189.12
C LEU A 383 32.49 8.52 -189.97
N GLU A 384 32.18 9.65 -189.33
CA GLU A 384 31.89 10.93 -190.01
C GLU A 384 33.07 11.40 -190.87
N LYS A 385 34.30 11.31 -190.33
CA LYS A 385 35.54 11.68 -191.05
C LYS A 385 35.85 10.84 -192.30
N ARG A 386 35.24 9.66 -192.47
CA ARG A 386 35.40 8.85 -193.71
C ARG A 386 34.45 9.25 -194.84
N VAL A 387 33.39 10.01 -194.54
CA VAL A 387 32.42 10.48 -195.54
C VAL A 387 32.90 11.77 -196.22
N GLU A 388 33.57 12.64 -195.47
CA GLU A 388 34.10 13.92 -195.94
C GLU A 388 35.26 13.75 -196.95
N GLU A 389 36.18 12.79 -196.73
CA GLU A 389 37.32 12.59 -197.64
C GLU A 389 36.89 12.08 -199.03
N LEU A 390 35.88 11.20 -199.09
CA LEU A 390 35.37 10.63 -200.34
C LEU A 390 34.53 11.62 -201.16
N THR A 391 33.80 12.52 -200.50
CA THR A 391 33.01 13.56 -201.19
C THR A 391 33.90 14.66 -201.78
N TRP A 392 35.07 14.94 -201.18
CA TRP A 392 36.00 15.96 -201.68
C TRP A 392 36.61 15.60 -203.05
N ARG A 393 37.06 14.34 -203.25
CA ARG A 393 37.78 13.94 -204.48
C ARG A 393 36.93 14.07 -205.75
N LEU A 394 35.64 13.71 -205.69
CA LEU A 394 34.72 13.78 -206.84
C LEU A 394 34.39 15.23 -207.26
N GLY A 395 34.57 16.20 -206.36
CA GLY A 395 34.32 17.63 -206.59
C GLY A 395 35.47 18.39 -207.28
N LEU A 396 36.61 17.74 -207.53
CA LEU A 396 37.76 18.33 -208.20
C LEU A 396 37.77 17.99 -209.70
N GLU A 397 37.59 16.71 -210.04
CA GLU A 397 37.63 16.20 -211.42
C GLU A 397 36.56 16.84 -212.33
N LYS A 398 35.39 17.20 -211.77
CA LYS A 398 34.33 17.90 -212.52
C LYS A 398 34.71 19.31 -212.99
N ARG A 399 35.65 20.00 -212.32
CA ARG A 399 36.06 21.37 -212.70
C ARG A 399 37.06 21.41 -213.84
N LEU A 400 37.92 20.39 -213.98
CA LEU A 400 38.86 20.31 -215.11
C LEU A 400 38.23 20.00 -216.48
N ARG A 401 36.89 19.85 -216.55
CA ARG A 401 36.15 19.74 -217.82
C ARG A 401 35.30 20.97 -218.16
N THR A 402 34.85 21.76 -217.17
CA THR A 402 34.11 23.02 -217.43
C THR A 402 34.98 24.00 -218.19
N ASP A 403 36.23 24.12 -217.75
CA ASP A 403 37.23 25.08 -218.24
C ASP A 403 37.68 24.79 -219.71
N LEU A 404 37.21 23.69 -220.31
CA LEU A 404 37.50 23.26 -221.68
C LEU A 404 36.31 23.40 -222.64
N GLU A 405 35.07 23.50 -222.15
CA GLU A 405 33.88 23.70 -223.00
C GLU A 405 33.36 25.14 -222.98
N GLU A 406 33.77 25.98 -222.02
CA GLU A 406 33.62 27.44 -222.16
C GLU A 406 34.38 27.99 -223.39
N ALA A 407 35.41 27.28 -223.88
CA ALA A 407 36.08 27.58 -225.15
C ALA A 407 35.18 27.38 -226.40
N LYS A 408 34.09 26.60 -226.32
CA LYS A 408 33.13 26.44 -227.44
C LYS A 408 32.04 27.52 -227.48
N THR A 409 31.95 28.38 -226.48
CA THR A 409 30.93 29.45 -226.43
C THR A 409 31.12 30.56 -227.48
N GLN A 410 32.24 30.54 -228.23
CA GLN A 410 32.61 31.63 -229.14
C GLN A 410 32.29 31.42 -230.64
N GLU A 411 32.04 30.19 -231.11
CA GLU A 411 31.69 29.95 -232.53
C GLU A 411 30.17 29.87 -232.81
N ILE A 412 29.36 29.31 -231.90
CA ILE A 412 27.90 29.21 -232.09
C ILE A 412 27.16 30.33 -231.32
N ALA A 413 27.73 31.53 -231.36
CA ALA A 413 27.01 32.79 -231.15
C ALA A 413 26.43 33.35 -232.48
N LYS A 414 26.29 32.50 -233.51
CA LYS A 414 26.04 32.90 -234.91
C LYS A 414 25.08 32.00 -235.68
N LEU A 415 24.58 30.92 -235.09
CA LEU A 415 23.57 30.07 -235.71
C LEU A 415 22.43 29.80 -234.73
N GLN A 416 21.31 30.42 -235.07
CA GLN A 416 19.96 29.94 -234.77
C GLN A 416 19.53 30.09 -233.29
N GLU A 417 19.03 31.23 -232.78
CA GLU A 417 18.58 32.53 -233.36
C GLU A 417 17.88 32.51 -234.73
N THR A 418 17.16 31.42 -234.99
CA THR A 418 16.21 31.33 -236.10
C THR A 418 15.12 30.42 -235.61
N LEU A 419 13.88 30.85 -235.78
CA LEU A 419 12.71 29.98 -235.73
C LEU A 419 12.56 29.24 -234.37
N HIS A 420 12.01 29.84 -233.30
CA HIS A 420 10.88 30.78 -233.26
C HIS A 420 9.69 30.26 -234.11
N ASP A 421 8.47 30.26 -233.56
CA ASP A 421 7.25 29.85 -234.28
C ASP A 421 7.39 28.47 -234.96
N LEU A 422 7.13 27.38 -234.26
CA LEU A 422 5.78 27.02 -233.79
C LEU A 422 5.86 26.39 -232.39
N GLN A 423 5.12 26.87 -231.38
CA GLN A 423 3.65 26.83 -231.24
C GLN A 423 3.10 25.39 -231.08
N LEU A 424 2.46 25.16 -229.93
CA LEU A 424 1.13 24.55 -229.85
C LEU A 424 0.94 23.07 -230.27
N GLN A 425 1.89 22.16 -230.03
CA GLN A 425 1.65 20.70 -229.92
C GLN A 425 2.64 20.05 -228.92
N VAL A 426 2.34 19.11 -228.00
CA VAL A 426 1.15 18.65 -227.22
C VAL A 426 1.59 17.44 -226.33
N GLU A 427 1.10 17.11 -225.12
CA GLU A 427 0.55 17.84 -223.95
C GLU A 427 0.36 16.87 -222.72
N GLU A 428 -0.33 17.29 -221.64
CA GLU A 428 -1.00 16.51 -220.56
C GLU A 428 -0.19 15.77 -219.43
N ALA A 429 0.22 16.55 -218.39
CA ALA A 429 0.08 16.37 -216.90
C ALA A 429 0.49 15.10 -216.04
N LYS A 430 1.09 15.29 -214.80
CA LYS A 430 0.95 14.49 -213.48
C LYS A 430 1.90 14.82 -212.20
N THR A 431 1.38 15.12 -210.94
CA THR A 431 1.91 14.99 -209.45
C THR A 431 2.90 16.02 -208.69
N MET A 432 3.25 16.17 -207.33
CA MET A 432 2.78 15.94 -205.86
C MET A 432 3.70 16.57 -204.66
N ALA A 433 3.32 16.69 -203.32
CA ALA A 433 4.11 17.26 -202.08
C ALA A 433 3.62 16.99 -200.50
N THR A 434 4.22 17.43 -199.27
CA THR A 434 3.98 17.01 -197.71
C THR A 434 4.36 17.92 -196.33
N LYS A 435 4.14 17.58 -194.94
CA LYS A 435 4.55 18.32 -193.55
C LYS A 435 4.54 17.75 -191.95
N GLU A 436 4.50 18.50 -190.72
CA GLU A 436 5.10 18.25 -189.23
C GLU A 436 4.48 18.69 -187.70
N ARG A 437 4.99 18.28 -186.42
CA ARG A 437 5.13 18.85 -184.89
C ARG A 437 4.20 18.58 -183.52
N GLU A 438 4.30 18.81 -182.10
CA GLU A 438 5.13 19.00 -180.72
C GLU A 438 4.26 19.14 -179.28
N ALA A 439 4.41 19.29 -177.85
CA ALA A 439 5.24 19.30 -176.45
C ALA A 439 4.36 19.44 -175.01
N ALA A 440 4.51 19.56 -173.56
CA ALA A 440 5.33 19.53 -172.17
C ALA A 440 4.45 19.62 -170.71
N ARG A 441 4.57 19.74 -169.27
CA ARG A 441 5.37 19.97 -167.85
C ARG A 441 4.53 19.67 -166.40
N LYS A 442 4.64 19.81 -164.95
CA LYS A 442 5.45 20.07 -163.57
C LYS A 442 4.72 19.86 -162.05
N ALA A 443 5.30 19.83 -160.73
CA ALA A 443 4.68 19.65 -159.24
C ALA A 443 5.33 20.16 -157.77
N ILE A 444 4.81 19.97 -156.43
CA ILE A 444 5.28 20.35 -154.89
C ILE A 444 4.51 19.71 -153.54
N GLU A 445 4.50 19.84 -152.09
CA GLU A 445 4.94 20.60 -150.73
C GLU A 445 4.73 19.97 -149.16
N GLU A 446 4.87 20.59 -147.86
CA GLU A 446 4.89 19.99 -146.34
C GLU A 446 4.53 20.79 -144.87
N ALA A 447 4.55 20.30 -143.50
CA ALA A 447 4.22 20.97 -142.05
C ALA A 447 4.30 20.31 -140.47
N PRO A 448 4.27 21.00 -139.20
CA PRO A 448 4.51 20.52 -137.67
C PRO A 448 3.82 21.07 -136.20
N PRO A 449 4.05 20.60 -134.85
CA PRO A 449 3.34 20.88 -133.42
C PRO A 449 3.98 20.89 -131.85
N VAL A 450 3.31 21.17 -130.60
CA VAL A 450 3.75 21.16 -129.03
C VAL A 450 2.64 21.19 -127.75
N ILE A 451 2.57 21.31 -126.30
CA ILE A 451 3.23 21.63 -124.85
C ILE A 451 2.47 21.24 -123.37
N LYS A 452 2.84 21.58 -122.02
CA LYS A 452 2.22 21.20 -120.57
C LYS A 452 2.65 21.87 -119.08
N GLU A 453 1.91 21.90 -117.84
CA GLU A 453 2.34 22.11 -116.29
C GLU A 453 1.38 21.95 -114.92
N THR A 454 1.75 22.13 -113.53
CA THR A 454 1.03 21.74 -112.13
C THR A 454 0.99 22.57 -110.63
N PRO A 455 1.13 22.14 -109.25
CA PRO A 455 0.32 22.49 -107.91
C PRO A 455 0.90 22.76 -106.34
N VAL A 456 0.12 22.86 -105.14
CA VAL A 456 0.47 23.21 -103.58
C VAL A 456 -0.54 22.78 -102.32
N LEU A 457 -0.69 22.94 -100.89
CA LEU A 457 -0.25 23.57 -99.47
C LEU A 457 -0.75 22.76 -98.07
N VAL A 458 -0.96 22.98 -96.67
CA VAL A 458 -1.13 23.95 -95.40
C VAL A 458 -1.10 23.38 -93.82
N GLU A 459 -1.27 24.15 -92.63
CA GLU A 459 -0.99 23.92 -91.07
C GLU A 459 -1.97 24.56 -89.87
N ASP A 460 -1.95 24.69 -88.43
CA ASP A 460 -1.53 24.13 -87.00
C ASP A 460 -2.11 24.85 -85.58
N THR A 461 -2.01 24.42 -84.22
CA THR A 461 -2.47 25.14 -82.83
C THR A 461 -2.22 24.61 -81.26
N GLU A 462 -2.51 25.32 -80.06
CA GLU A 462 -2.30 24.97 -78.52
C GLU A 462 -3.24 25.49 -77.29
N LYS A 463 -3.43 24.79 -76.09
CA LYS A 463 -3.74 25.38 -74.67
C LYS A 463 -3.87 24.55 -73.30
N VAL A 464 -3.46 23.28 -73.09
CA VAL A 464 -4.04 22.44 -71.96
C VAL A 464 -3.27 22.28 -70.61
N ASN A 465 -1.94 22.43 -70.54
CA ASN A 465 -1.12 21.74 -69.51
C ASN A 465 -0.98 22.38 -68.10
N SER A 466 -1.74 23.41 -67.73
CA SER A 466 -1.51 24.17 -66.48
C SER A 466 -2.34 23.71 -65.27
N LEU A 467 -3.54 23.15 -65.47
CA LEU A 467 -4.53 22.98 -64.39
C LEU A 467 -4.54 21.57 -63.76
N THR A 468 -3.83 20.60 -64.35
CA THR A 468 -3.77 19.22 -63.84
C THR A 468 -2.85 19.05 -62.62
N ALA A 469 -1.86 19.92 -62.43
CA ALA A 469 -0.86 19.78 -61.37
C ALA A 469 -1.40 20.10 -59.97
N GLU A 470 -2.11 21.22 -59.80
CA GLU A 470 -2.64 21.65 -58.49
C GLU A 470 -3.67 20.66 -57.92
N VAL A 471 -4.47 20.08 -58.81
CA VAL A 471 -5.54 19.12 -58.47
C VAL A 471 -4.98 17.85 -57.82
N ASP A 472 -3.81 17.36 -58.24
CA ASP A 472 -3.19 16.17 -57.65
C ASP A 472 -2.39 16.50 -56.37
N GLN A 473 -1.83 17.70 -56.26
CA GLN A 473 -1.18 18.16 -55.02
C GLN A 473 -2.19 18.33 -53.88
N LEU A 474 -3.38 18.85 -54.16
CA LEU A 474 -4.48 18.95 -53.18
C LEU A 474 -5.04 17.57 -52.76
N LYS A 475 -5.11 16.60 -53.68
CA LYS A 475 -5.51 15.21 -53.33
C LYS A 475 -4.54 14.55 -52.35
N ALA A 476 -3.24 14.78 -52.51
CA ALA A 476 -2.22 14.23 -51.62
C ALA A 476 -2.37 14.77 -50.19
N LEU A 477 -2.56 16.09 -50.03
CA LEU A 477 -2.81 16.72 -48.73
C LEU A 477 -4.11 16.22 -48.07
N LEU A 478 -5.18 16.03 -48.86
CA LEU A 478 -6.44 15.46 -48.37
C LEU A 478 -6.28 14.01 -47.88
N GLN A 479 -5.39 13.22 -48.50
CA GLN A 479 -5.09 11.85 -48.04
C GLN A 479 -4.27 11.82 -46.75
N THR A 480 -3.28 12.69 -46.58
CA THR A 480 -2.48 12.76 -45.35
C THR A 480 -3.33 13.22 -44.16
N GLU A 481 -4.17 14.24 -44.33
CA GLU A 481 -5.12 14.69 -43.29
C GLU A 481 -6.11 13.58 -42.89
N ARG A 482 -6.63 12.81 -43.85
CA ARG A 482 -7.50 11.67 -43.55
C ARG A 482 -6.78 10.58 -42.76
N GLN A 483 -5.49 10.34 -43.01
CA GLN A 483 -4.69 9.38 -42.24
C GLN A 483 -4.35 9.88 -40.83
N ALA A 484 -4.07 11.18 -40.66
CA ALA A 484 -3.91 11.83 -39.36
C ALA A 484 -5.20 11.75 -38.52
N ARG A 485 -6.35 12.04 -39.14
CA ARG A 485 -7.66 11.95 -38.45
C ARG A 485 -8.05 10.52 -38.05
N GLU A 486 -7.72 9.52 -38.87
CA GLU A 486 -7.97 8.10 -38.54
C GLU A 486 -6.95 7.47 -37.59
N THR A 487 -5.81 8.11 -37.35
CA THR A 487 -4.87 7.72 -36.27
C THR A 487 -5.29 8.36 -34.95
N ALA A 488 -5.55 9.67 -34.93
CA ALA A 488 -6.06 10.38 -33.74
C ALA A 488 -7.36 9.77 -33.17
N LYS A 489 -8.29 9.34 -34.03
CA LYS A 489 -9.49 8.59 -33.60
C LYS A 489 -9.18 7.30 -32.85
N LYS A 490 -8.15 6.55 -33.27
CA LYS A 490 -7.78 5.26 -32.65
C LYS A 490 -7.12 5.49 -31.30
N GLU A 491 -6.27 6.51 -31.20
CA GLU A 491 -5.66 6.92 -29.94
C GLU A 491 -6.71 7.40 -28.93
N HIS A 492 -7.72 8.15 -29.37
CA HIS A 492 -8.87 8.54 -28.55
C HIS A 492 -9.67 7.33 -28.05
N ALA A 493 -10.00 6.39 -28.94
CA ALA A 493 -10.73 5.16 -28.58
C ALA A 493 -9.94 4.22 -27.65
N GLU A 494 -8.60 4.23 -27.73
CA GLU A 494 -7.75 3.54 -26.74
C GLU A 494 -7.71 4.29 -25.39
N ALA A 495 -7.70 5.63 -25.39
CA ALA A 495 -7.75 6.42 -24.17
C ALA A 495 -9.08 6.24 -23.42
N GLU A 496 -10.22 6.22 -24.14
CA GLU A 496 -11.55 5.94 -23.57
C GLU A 496 -11.61 4.55 -22.92
N ARG A 497 -11.09 3.51 -23.58
CA ARG A 497 -11.00 2.16 -23.00
C ARG A 497 -10.12 2.10 -21.75
N ARG A 498 -9.00 2.83 -21.73
CA ARG A 498 -8.14 2.94 -20.53
C ARG A 498 -8.87 3.64 -19.38
N ASN A 499 -9.66 4.68 -19.68
CA ASN A 499 -10.48 5.38 -18.70
C ASN A 499 -11.61 4.50 -18.14
N GLU A 500 -12.33 3.75 -18.99
CA GLU A 500 -13.31 2.75 -18.52
C GLU A 500 -12.67 1.69 -17.60
N GLU A 501 -11.50 1.17 -17.97
CA GLU A 501 -10.75 0.23 -17.16
C GLU A 501 -10.33 0.82 -15.81
N LEU A 502 -9.98 2.11 -15.77
CA LEU A 502 -9.63 2.82 -14.54
C LEU A 502 -10.87 3.06 -13.67
N MET A 503 -12.00 3.48 -14.24
CA MET A 503 -13.27 3.62 -13.51
C MET A 503 -13.70 2.30 -12.86
N LYS A 504 -13.66 1.18 -13.60
CA LYS A 504 -13.96 -0.17 -13.08
C LYS A 504 -12.99 -0.59 -11.96
N LYS A 505 -11.75 -0.10 -11.96
CA LYS A 505 -10.76 -0.32 -10.88
C LYS A 505 -11.03 0.59 -9.67
N PHE A 506 -11.52 1.82 -9.87
CA PHE A 506 -11.94 2.74 -8.81
C PHE A 506 -13.19 2.24 -8.08
N GLU A 507 -14.27 1.89 -8.79
CA GLU A 507 -15.45 1.27 -8.17
C GLU A 507 -15.07 0.01 -7.37
N GLY A 508 -14.17 -0.81 -7.92
CA GLY A 508 -13.63 -2.01 -7.29
C GLY A 508 -12.66 -1.75 -6.13
N ALA A 509 -12.30 -0.49 -5.86
CA ALA A 509 -11.56 -0.04 -4.69
C ALA A 509 -12.50 0.59 -3.65
N GLU A 510 -13.45 1.43 -4.08
CA GLU A 510 -14.49 2.02 -3.22
C GLU A 510 -15.29 0.94 -2.49
N LYS A 511 -15.78 -0.07 -3.22
CA LYS A 511 -16.48 -1.24 -2.65
C LYS A 511 -15.62 -2.04 -1.64
N LYS A 512 -14.30 -1.90 -1.65
CA LYS A 512 -13.39 -2.48 -0.64
C LYS A 512 -13.16 -1.54 0.56
N ILE A 513 -13.15 -0.23 0.34
CA ILE A 513 -13.07 0.77 1.42
C ILE A 513 -14.34 0.69 2.27
N GLU A 514 -15.51 0.61 1.63
CA GLU A 514 -16.81 0.38 2.27
C GLU A 514 -16.80 -0.90 3.12
N GLN A 515 -16.37 -2.05 2.55
CA GLN A 515 -16.23 -3.31 3.30
C GLN A 515 -15.22 -3.22 4.47
N LEU A 516 -14.16 -2.42 4.34
CA LEU A 516 -13.19 -2.20 5.42
C LEU A 516 -13.76 -1.31 6.53
N GLN A 517 -14.54 -0.27 6.20
CA GLN A 517 -15.25 0.56 7.18
C GLN A 517 -16.30 -0.28 7.94
N ASP A 518 -17.08 -1.08 7.21
CA ASP A 518 -18.10 -1.99 7.76
C ASP A 518 -17.49 -3.06 8.69
N THR A 519 -16.28 -3.54 8.40
CA THR A 519 -15.53 -4.43 9.32
C THR A 519 -14.88 -3.70 10.50
N ALA A 520 -14.48 -2.44 10.35
CA ALA A 520 -13.95 -1.61 11.45
C ALA A 520 -15.05 -1.31 12.48
N GLN A 521 -16.21 -0.83 12.04
CA GLN A 521 -17.36 -0.55 12.93
C GLN A 521 -17.77 -1.81 13.72
N ARG A 522 -17.88 -2.96 13.05
CA ARG A 522 -18.20 -4.26 13.70
C ARG A 522 -17.11 -4.77 14.65
N LEU A 523 -15.89 -4.21 14.61
CA LEU A 523 -14.83 -4.47 15.58
C LEU A 523 -14.90 -3.49 16.77
N GLU A 524 -15.28 -2.23 16.54
CA GLU A 524 -15.52 -1.25 17.61
C GLU A 524 -16.75 -1.61 18.46
N GLU A 525 -17.84 -2.06 17.84
CA GLU A 525 -19.02 -2.62 18.51
C GLU A 525 -18.67 -3.86 19.36
N LYS A 526 -17.71 -4.69 18.91
CA LYS A 526 -17.23 -5.84 19.69
C LYS A 526 -16.27 -5.44 20.80
N ALA A 527 -15.42 -4.43 20.58
CA ALA A 527 -14.52 -3.91 21.60
C ALA A 527 -15.29 -3.25 22.75
N THR A 528 -16.31 -2.44 22.44
CA THR A 528 -17.18 -1.79 23.44
C THR A 528 -18.03 -2.80 24.22
N ASN A 529 -18.57 -3.84 23.57
CA ASN A 529 -19.25 -4.94 24.27
C ASN A 529 -18.28 -5.78 25.12
N MET A 530 -17.07 -6.10 24.65
CA MET A 530 -16.05 -6.75 25.50
C MET A 530 -15.61 -5.87 26.68
N GLU A 531 -15.64 -4.55 26.54
CA GLU A 531 -15.34 -3.62 27.64
C GLU A 531 -16.48 -3.54 28.66
N SER A 532 -17.75 -3.59 28.22
CA SER A 532 -18.91 -3.64 29.13
C SER A 532 -18.97 -4.98 29.87
N GLU A 533 -18.73 -6.11 29.19
CA GLU A 533 -18.54 -7.43 29.83
C GLU A 533 -17.38 -7.40 30.84
N ASN A 534 -16.24 -6.80 30.50
CA ASN A 534 -15.12 -6.63 31.44
C ASN A 534 -15.48 -5.77 32.66
N LYS A 535 -16.32 -4.74 32.50
CA LYS A 535 -16.81 -3.92 33.62
C LYS A 535 -17.73 -4.74 34.54
N VAL A 536 -18.66 -5.52 33.97
CA VAL A 536 -19.54 -6.43 34.73
C VAL A 536 -18.74 -7.52 35.46
N LEU A 537 -17.79 -8.18 34.78
CA LEU A 537 -16.93 -9.20 35.38
C LEU A 537 -16.03 -8.64 36.49
N ARG A 538 -15.54 -7.40 36.36
CA ARG A 538 -14.79 -6.70 37.43
C ARG A 538 -15.69 -6.35 38.61
N GLN A 539 -16.93 -5.92 38.37
CA GLN A 539 -17.90 -5.66 39.45
C GLN A 539 -18.29 -6.97 40.18
N GLN A 540 -18.48 -8.07 39.46
CA GLN A 540 -18.69 -9.39 40.06
C GLN A 540 -17.46 -9.88 40.84
N ALA A 541 -16.24 -9.65 40.34
CA ALA A 541 -15.01 -9.99 41.06
C ALA A 541 -14.85 -9.18 42.37
N VAL A 542 -15.22 -7.90 42.39
CA VAL A 542 -15.22 -7.06 43.60
C VAL A 542 -16.29 -7.50 44.61
N ALA A 543 -17.43 -8.04 44.13
CA ALA A 543 -18.45 -8.64 45.00
C ALA A 543 -18.02 -9.98 45.64
N ILE A 544 -16.96 -10.63 45.15
CA ILE A 544 -16.56 -11.99 45.55
C ILE A 544 -15.07 -12.04 45.97
N SER A 545 -14.70 -11.32 47.04
CA SER A 545 -13.81 -11.82 48.12
C SER A 545 -13.31 -10.71 49.07
N PRO A 546 -13.47 -10.86 50.40
CA PRO A 546 -12.76 -10.03 51.38
C PRO A 546 -11.68 -10.83 52.15
N THR A 547 -10.37 -10.62 51.89
CA THR A 547 -9.33 -10.64 52.95
C THR A 547 -7.94 -10.12 52.53
N ALA A 548 -7.47 -9.13 53.31
CA ALA A 548 -6.12 -8.92 53.87
C ALA A 548 -4.84 -8.85 52.99
N LYS A 549 -4.07 -7.77 53.23
CA LYS A 549 -2.62 -7.65 52.97
C LYS A 549 -1.83 -8.29 54.13
N ALA A 550 -0.90 -9.21 53.86
CA ALA A 550 0.22 -9.66 54.70
C ALA A 550 1.01 -10.72 53.90
N LEU A 551 2.32 -10.92 54.01
CA LEU A 551 3.41 -10.23 54.72
C LEU A 551 4.71 -10.50 53.92
N ALA A 552 5.76 -9.68 54.08
CA ALA A 552 7.07 -9.93 53.48
C ALA A 552 8.13 -10.17 54.56
N ALA A 553 8.78 -11.33 54.54
CA ALA A 553 9.97 -11.64 55.34
C ALA A 553 10.78 -12.78 54.67
N TYR A 554 12.10 -12.68 54.73
CA TYR A 554 13.07 -13.69 54.26
C TYR A 554 13.47 -14.62 55.44
N PRO A 555 13.99 -15.85 55.21
CA PRO A 555 15.40 -16.04 54.83
C PRO A 555 15.64 -17.07 53.71
N LYS A 556 16.89 -17.09 53.21
CA LYS A 556 17.43 -18.02 52.20
C LYS A 556 18.65 -18.74 52.76
N SER A 557 18.86 -19.99 52.30
CA SER A 557 20.11 -20.77 52.17
C SER A 557 19.94 -22.21 52.71
N PRO A 558 20.84 -23.15 52.34
CA PRO A 558 21.11 -23.48 50.94
C PRO A 558 21.07 -25.00 50.71
N PHE A 559 20.61 -25.46 49.54
CA PHE A 559 20.87 -26.84 49.10
C PHE A 559 21.22 -26.93 47.61
N GLN A 560 22.22 -27.78 47.34
CA GLN A 560 22.83 -27.99 46.03
C GLN A 560 22.08 -29.07 45.25
N LEU A 561 22.19 -29.03 43.92
CA LEU A 561 21.75 -30.11 43.05
C LEU A 561 22.97 -30.81 42.42
N ARG A 562 23.36 -31.98 42.96
CA ARG A 562 24.08 -33.01 42.19
C ARG A 562 23.13 -33.49 41.07
N THR A 563 23.57 -33.88 39.88
CA THR A 563 24.43 -35.03 39.52
C THR A 563 24.85 -34.92 38.03
N PRO A 564 25.66 -35.84 37.45
CA PRO A 564 26.47 -36.91 38.04
C PRO A 564 27.98 -36.78 37.75
N GLU A 565 28.78 -37.60 38.43
CA GLU A 565 30.20 -37.83 38.11
C GLU A 565 30.35 -39.08 37.22
N ILE A 566 31.23 -39.02 36.21
CA ILE A 566 31.88 -40.19 35.61
C ILE A 566 33.39 -39.87 35.55
N VAL A 567 34.22 -40.88 35.79
CA VAL A 567 35.60 -40.71 36.29
C VAL A 567 36.63 -41.27 35.30
N ASN A 568 37.60 -40.43 34.88
CA ASN A 568 39.05 -40.68 34.91
C ASN A 568 39.86 -39.57 34.20
N ALA A 569 41.19 -39.56 34.39
CA ALA A 569 42.15 -38.55 33.94
C ALA A 569 43.35 -39.22 33.20
N PRO A 570 44.55 -38.61 33.00
CA PRO A 570 44.99 -37.21 32.90
C PRO A 570 45.87 -36.91 31.64
N ASN A 571 46.49 -35.71 31.57
CA ASN A 571 47.58 -35.24 30.67
C ASN A 571 47.21 -35.00 29.18
N GLY A 572 47.83 -34.07 28.44
CA GLY A 572 48.87 -33.06 28.78
C GLY A 572 49.21 -32.14 27.58
N GLU A 573 50.14 -31.18 27.79
CA GLU A 573 50.71 -30.20 26.82
C GLU A 573 49.74 -29.14 26.22
N VAL A 574 50.00 -27.82 26.04
CA VAL A 574 51.16 -26.88 26.00
C VAL A 574 51.58 -26.42 24.58
N LYS A 575 51.02 -25.28 24.12
CA LYS A 575 51.59 -24.19 23.24
C LYS A 575 50.48 -23.19 22.82
N SER A 576 50.54 -21.90 23.17
CA SER A 576 51.14 -20.75 22.41
C SER A 576 50.48 -20.47 21.04
N SER A 577 50.12 -19.24 20.61
CA SER A 577 50.21 -17.88 21.21
C SER A 577 49.27 -16.88 20.44
N PRO A 578 49.49 -15.55 20.30
CA PRO A 578 48.83 -14.56 21.17
C PRO A 578 48.03 -13.45 20.43
N ASP A 579 47.49 -12.52 21.23
CA ASP A 579 47.12 -11.12 20.94
C ASP A 579 46.17 -10.75 19.78
N VAL A 580 44.93 -10.43 20.16
CA VAL A 580 44.41 -9.05 19.96
C VAL A 580 43.72 -8.61 21.26
N THR A 581 44.17 -7.50 21.86
CA THR A 581 43.37 -6.74 22.83
C THR A 581 42.71 -5.55 22.12
N PRO A 582 41.52 -5.12 22.58
CA PRO A 582 41.53 -3.81 23.22
C PRO A 582 40.60 -3.67 24.44
N ILE A 583 41.13 -2.96 25.44
CA ILE A 583 40.45 -1.93 26.26
C ILE A 583 39.17 -2.33 27.02
N SER A 584 39.29 -2.29 28.35
CA SER A 584 38.18 -2.37 29.30
C SER A 584 37.08 -1.32 29.06
N LEU A 585 35.83 -1.78 29.06
CA LEU A 585 34.67 -0.95 29.38
C LEU A 585 33.92 -1.58 30.57
N ASN A 586 33.68 -0.78 31.61
CA ASN A 586 33.00 -1.23 32.83
C ASN A 586 31.54 -1.55 32.55
N LEU A 587 31.16 -2.84 32.62
CA LEU A 587 29.75 -3.27 32.56
C LEU A 587 29.01 -2.88 33.86
N LYS A 588 28.59 -1.62 33.94
CA LYS A 588 27.93 -1.03 35.11
C LYS A 588 26.40 -1.16 35.04
N GLU A 589 25.90 -2.38 34.84
CA GLU A 589 24.46 -2.67 34.73
C GLU A 589 23.98 -3.66 35.80
N LEU A 590 23.47 -3.13 36.91
CA LEU A 590 22.68 -3.90 37.88
C LEU A 590 21.61 -3.01 38.55
N GLU A 591 21.00 -2.12 37.77
CA GLU A 591 20.16 -1.03 38.29
C GLU A 591 19.04 -0.62 37.31
N ALA A 592 18.21 -1.59 36.90
CA ALA A 592 17.20 -1.41 35.85
C ALA A 592 15.73 -1.44 36.33
N GLU A 593 15.39 -2.13 37.44
CA GLU A 593 13.98 -2.34 37.82
C GLU A 593 13.36 -1.27 38.73
N GLU A 594 14.13 -0.38 39.38
CA GLU A 594 13.54 0.73 40.17
C GLU A 594 13.11 1.95 39.32
N LYS A 595 13.72 2.12 38.15
CA LYS A 595 13.55 3.32 37.30
C LYS A 595 12.11 3.54 36.79
N PRO A 596 11.31 2.51 36.43
CA PRO A 596 9.90 2.70 36.06
C PRO A 596 9.04 3.27 37.20
N GLN A 597 9.29 2.85 38.44
CA GLN A 597 8.49 3.27 39.60
C GLN A 597 8.86 4.68 40.07
N LYS A 598 10.16 5.02 40.09
CA LYS A 598 10.65 6.36 40.43
C LYS A 598 10.20 7.41 39.41
N SER A 599 10.43 7.15 38.12
CA SER A 599 10.00 8.07 37.05
C SER A 599 8.48 8.27 36.98
N LEU A 600 7.66 7.27 37.34
CA LEU A 600 6.20 7.46 37.43
C LEU A 600 5.81 8.40 38.58
N ASN A 601 6.45 8.27 39.75
CA ASN A 601 6.20 9.11 40.91
C ASN A 601 6.73 10.55 40.70
N GLU A 602 7.94 10.70 40.14
CA GLU A 602 8.51 11.99 39.74
C GLU A 602 7.59 12.70 38.76
N LYS A 603 7.10 12.01 37.73
CA LYS A 603 6.16 12.56 36.75
C LYS A 603 4.78 12.85 37.35
N GLN A 604 4.34 12.14 38.39
CA GLN A 604 3.13 12.52 39.15
C GLN A 604 3.35 13.78 40.00
N GLN A 605 4.54 13.94 40.59
CA GLN A 605 4.93 15.13 41.34
C GLN A 605 5.00 16.37 40.42
N GLU A 606 5.67 16.27 39.27
CA GLU A 606 5.70 17.32 38.23
C GLU A 606 4.28 17.75 37.82
N ASN A 607 3.38 16.79 37.58
CA ASN A 607 1.99 17.07 37.22
C ASN A 607 1.20 17.76 38.34
N GLN A 608 1.48 17.43 39.61
CA GLN A 608 0.88 18.12 40.76
C GLN A 608 1.42 19.55 40.89
N ASP A 609 2.73 19.75 40.73
CA ASP A 609 3.36 21.07 40.84
C ASP A 609 2.98 21.99 39.67
N LEU A 610 2.75 21.42 38.46
CA LEU A 610 2.11 22.12 37.35
C LEU A 610 0.66 22.52 37.66
N LEU A 611 -0.15 21.65 38.29
CA LEU A 611 -1.50 22.01 38.71
C LEU A 611 -1.48 23.14 39.74
N ILE A 612 -0.61 23.08 40.76
CA ILE A 612 -0.47 24.16 41.74
C ILE A 612 -0.04 25.46 41.06
N LYS A 613 0.89 25.41 40.09
CA LYS A 613 1.32 26.59 39.31
C LYS A 613 0.18 27.20 38.47
N CYS A 614 -0.66 26.37 37.85
CA CYS A 614 -1.86 26.84 37.13
C CYS A 614 -2.96 27.36 38.06
N VAL A 615 -3.12 26.78 39.26
CA VAL A 615 -4.09 27.23 40.28
C VAL A 615 -3.62 28.50 41.00
N SER A 616 -2.32 28.78 41.07
CA SER A 616 -1.81 30.06 41.56
C SER A 616 -1.97 31.24 40.58
N GLN A 617 -2.63 31.03 39.43
CA GLN A 617 -3.01 32.06 38.48
C GLN A 617 -4.53 32.27 38.51
N ASP A 618 -4.99 33.51 38.29
CA ASP A 618 -6.41 33.79 38.15
C ASP A 618 -6.87 33.33 36.75
N LEU A 619 -7.53 32.17 36.72
CA LEU A 619 -8.07 31.57 35.49
C LEU A 619 -9.47 32.11 35.13
N GLY A 620 -10.05 33.02 35.93
CA GLY A 620 -11.35 33.63 35.65
C GLY A 620 -12.54 32.67 35.59
N PHE A 621 -13.63 33.16 35.00
CA PHE A 621 -14.89 32.43 34.79
C PHE A 621 -15.18 32.25 33.31
N SER A 622 -15.68 31.08 32.92
CA SER A 622 -16.23 30.83 31.58
C SER A 622 -17.67 30.33 31.72
N SER A 623 -18.60 30.93 30.96
CA SER A 623 -20.04 30.60 30.98
C SER A 623 -20.65 30.44 32.39
N GLY A 624 -20.26 31.35 33.31
CA GLY A 624 -20.71 31.36 34.71
C GLY A 624 -20.11 30.27 35.60
N ARG A 625 -19.07 29.55 35.14
CA ARG A 625 -18.38 28.49 35.90
C ARG A 625 -16.97 28.91 36.26
N ALA A 626 -16.60 28.72 37.52
CA ALA A 626 -15.28 29.02 38.05
C ALA A 626 -14.26 28.00 37.51
N ILE A 627 -13.29 28.47 36.72
CA ILE A 627 -12.47 27.57 35.88
C ILE A 627 -11.49 26.74 36.71
N ALA A 628 -10.80 27.34 37.69
CA ALA A 628 -9.82 26.64 38.51
C ALA A 628 -10.44 25.46 39.26
N ALA A 629 -11.64 25.63 39.85
CA ALA A 629 -12.39 24.56 40.48
C ALA A 629 -12.72 23.39 39.52
N CYS A 630 -13.08 23.70 38.27
CA CYS A 630 -13.36 22.68 37.24
C CYS A 630 -12.09 21.92 36.82
N VAL A 631 -10.94 22.62 36.73
CA VAL A 631 -9.64 22.03 36.38
C VAL A 631 -9.16 21.13 37.53
N ILE A 632 -9.11 21.63 38.76
CA ILE A 632 -8.74 20.88 39.97
C ILE A 632 -9.54 19.58 40.06
N TYR A 633 -10.88 19.67 39.96
CA TYR A 633 -11.75 18.51 40.05
C TYR A 633 -11.47 17.46 38.96
N ARG A 634 -11.24 17.90 37.70
CA ARG A 634 -10.90 17.00 36.60
C ARG A 634 -9.53 16.33 36.78
N CYS A 635 -8.52 17.05 37.26
CA CYS A 635 -7.20 16.48 37.53
C CYS A 635 -7.25 15.43 38.66
N LEU A 636 -7.87 15.75 39.80
CA LEU A 636 -8.02 14.81 40.92
C LEU A 636 -8.80 13.55 40.54
N LEU A 637 -9.82 13.68 39.68
CA LEU A 637 -10.60 12.55 39.17
C LEU A 637 -9.79 11.71 38.17
N HIS A 638 -9.02 12.33 37.27
CA HIS A 638 -8.13 11.63 36.33
C HIS A 638 -7.00 10.88 37.04
N TRP A 639 -6.39 11.48 38.07
CA TRP A 639 -5.35 10.85 38.89
C TRP A 639 -5.90 9.89 39.96
N ARG A 640 -7.23 9.71 40.03
CA ARG A 640 -7.92 8.87 41.03
C ARG A 640 -7.55 9.19 42.47
N SER A 641 -7.28 10.45 42.80
CA SER A 641 -6.81 10.87 44.13
C SER A 641 -7.82 10.58 45.26
N PHE A 642 -9.05 10.20 44.92
CA PHE A 642 -10.12 9.76 45.82
C PHE A 642 -10.08 8.25 46.18
N GLU A 643 -9.33 7.42 45.45
CA GLU A 643 -9.20 5.96 45.72
C GLU A 643 -8.08 5.65 46.75
N VAL A 644 -7.30 6.65 47.18
CA VAL A 644 -6.11 6.49 48.02
C VAL A 644 -6.29 7.24 49.34
N GLU A 645 -6.22 6.53 50.47
CA GLU A 645 -6.58 7.04 51.81
C GLU A 645 -5.79 8.26 52.31
N ARG A 646 -4.66 8.59 51.69
CA ARG A 646 -3.98 9.90 51.81
C ARG A 646 -3.33 10.32 50.49
N THR A 647 -3.69 11.50 50.01
CA THR A 647 -2.89 12.24 49.00
C THR A 647 -2.71 13.69 49.48
N GLY A 648 -1.46 14.08 49.79
CA GLY A 648 -1.13 15.44 50.27
C GLY A 648 -1.37 16.55 49.24
N VAL A 649 -1.86 16.18 48.04
CA VAL A 649 -2.36 17.09 47.00
C VAL A 649 -3.49 17.96 47.53
N PHE A 650 -4.40 17.39 48.33
CA PHE A 650 -5.50 18.17 48.93
C PHE A 650 -4.98 19.25 49.87
N ASP A 651 -4.06 18.92 50.76
CA ASP A 651 -3.47 19.85 51.73
C ASP A 651 -2.74 20.99 51.00
N ARG A 652 -1.96 20.67 49.95
CA ARG A 652 -1.24 21.66 49.13
C ARG A 652 -2.19 22.56 48.32
N ILE A 653 -3.29 22.03 47.79
CA ILE A 653 -4.32 22.84 47.12
C ILE A 653 -5.03 23.77 48.13
N ILE A 654 -5.38 23.27 49.31
CA ILE A 654 -6.03 24.05 50.38
C ILE A 654 -5.09 25.18 50.86
N GLN A 655 -3.82 24.89 51.11
CA GLN A 655 -2.82 25.93 51.45
C GLN A 655 -2.64 26.96 50.32
N THR A 656 -2.64 26.53 49.06
CA THR A 656 -2.51 27.45 47.92
C THR A 656 -3.70 28.41 47.87
N ILE A 657 -4.93 27.90 47.95
CA ILE A 657 -6.16 28.71 47.95
C ILE A 657 -6.24 29.61 49.19
N GLY A 658 -5.92 29.07 50.38
CA GLY A 658 -5.87 29.84 51.63
C GLY A 658 -4.90 31.01 51.54
N SER A 659 -3.65 30.76 51.13
CA SER A 659 -2.65 31.84 50.97
C SER A 659 -2.97 32.85 49.87
N ALA A 660 -3.80 32.48 48.89
CA ALA A 660 -4.31 33.39 47.85
C ALA A 660 -5.49 34.26 48.34
N ILE A 661 -6.24 33.79 49.35
CA ILE A 661 -7.26 34.57 50.05
C ILE A 661 -6.59 35.51 51.07
N GLU A 662 -5.66 35.01 51.89
CA GLU A 662 -4.97 35.78 52.94
C GLU A 662 -4.11 36.91 52.37
N LYS A 663 -3.46 36.73 51.21
CA LYS A 663 -2.65 37.78 50.58
C LYS A 663 -3.45 38.91 49.93
N VAL A 664 -4.78 38.87 49.98
CA VAL A 664 -5.65 39.76 49.20
C VAL A 664 -6.78 40.31 50.07
N GLN A 665 -6.41 40.99 51.16
CA GLN A 665 -7.36 41.64 52.08
C GLN A 665 -8.23 42.72 51.40
N ASP A 666 -7.67 43.48 50.44
CA ASP A 666 -8.28 44.72 49.91
C ASP A 666 -8.88 44.62 48.50
N ASN A 667 -8.93 43.43 47.87
CA ASN A 667 -9.50 43.27 46.52
C ASN A 667 -10.67 42.27 46.50
N ASN A 668 -11.88 42.82 46.57
CA ASN A 668 -13.13 42.08 46.64
C ASN A 668 -13.36 41.15 45.43
N ASP A 669 -12.91 41.50 44.23
CA ASP A 669 -13.12 40.69 43.02
C ASP A 669 -12.32 39.37 43.09
N LYS A 670 -11.07 39.45 43.54
CA LYS A 670 -10.22 38.27 43.79
C LYS A 670 -10.72 37.42 44.96
N LEU A 671 -11.26 38.05 46.01
CA LEU A 671 -11.89 37.33 47.12
C LEU A 671 -13.16 36.59 46.63
N ALA A 672 -14.02 37.25 45.86
CA ALA A 672 -15.20 36.66 45.25
C ALA A 672 -14.86 35.52 44.27
N TYR A 673 -13.77 35.67 43.49
CA TYR A 673 -13.22 34.61 42.64
C TYR A 673 -12.83 33.37 43.47
N TRP A 674 -12.03 33.52 44.52
CA TRP A 674 -11.55 32.39 45.32
C TRP A 674 -12.64 31.72 46.14
N LEU A 675 -13.57 32.49 46.72
CA LEU A 675 -14.77 31.94 47.38
C LEU A 675 -15.67 31.19 46.39
N SER A 676 -15.86 31.71 45.16
CA SER A 676 -16.67 31.04 44.13
C SER A 676 -16.05 29.72 43.66
N ASN A 677 -14.72 29.69 43.47
CA ASN A 677 -13.99 28.46 43.15
C ASN A 677 -14.11 27.45 44.31
N SER A 678 -13.91 27.89 45.55
CA SER A 678 -13.95 27.01 46.73
C SER A 678 -15.33 26.37 46.92
N SER A 679 -16.41 27.18 46.79
CA SER A 679 -17.80 26.71 46.83
C SER A 679 -18.12 25.73 45.69
N THR A 680 -17.68 26.04 44.46
CA THR A 680 -17.86 25.17 43.29
C THR A 680 -17.14 23.83 43.46
N LEU A 681 -15.90 23.84 43.97
CA LEU A 681 -15.11 22.64 44.23
C LEU A 681 -15.76 21.77 45.32
N LEU A 682 -16.22 22.37 46.42
CA LEU A 682 -16.95 21.67 47.49
C LEU A 682 -18.23 21.00 46.97
N LEU A 683 -19.00 21.69 46.12
CA LEU A 683 -20.21 21.16 45.48
C LEU A 683 -19.92 19.98 44.55
N LEU A 684 -18.81 20.01 43.80
CA LEU A 684 -18.37 18.90 42.97
C LEU A 684 -17.95 17.71 43.83
N LEU A 685 -17.05 17.92 44.80
CA LEU A 685 -16.58 16.87 45.72
C LEU A 685 -17.73 16.19 46.49
N GLN A 686 -18.69 16.97 47.00
CA GLN A 686 -19.82 16.42 47.74
C GLN A 686 -20.72 15.53 46.87
N ARG A 687 -20.85 15.82 45.56
CA ARG A 687 -21.57 14.96 44.61
C ARG A 687 -20.84 13.64 44.37
N THR A 688 -19.51 13.66 44.30
CA THR A 688 -18.68 12.46 44.05
C THR A 688 -18.59 11.54 45.27
N LEU A 689 -18.65 12.09 46.49
CA LEU A 689 -18.62 11.31 47.74
C LEU A 689 -20.02 10.78 48.13
N LYS A 690 -21.10 11.51 47.83
CA LYS A 690 -22.48 11.07 48.14
C LYS A 690 -22.91 9.82 47.36
N THR A 691 -22.36 9.57 46.17
CA THR A 691 -22.64 8.33 45.42
C THR A 691 -22.00 7.09 46.05
N THR A 692 -20.89 7.24 46.77
CA THR A 692 -20.22 6.13 47.48
C THR A 692 -20.95 5.75 48.78
N GLY A 693 -21.55 6.72 49.47
CA GLY A 693 -22.21 6.51 50.77
C GLY A 693 -23.62 5.90 50.74
N ALA A 694 -24.24 5.74 49.57
CA ALA A 694 -25.66 5.38 49.44
C ALA A 694 -25.95 3.87 49.25
N ALA A 695 -24.93 3.02 49.21
CA ALA A 695 -25.07 1.57 48.95
C ALA A 695 -25.48 0.74 50.19
N GLY A 696 -26.22 1.34 51.14
CA GLY A 696 -26.41 0.80 52.50
C GLY A 696 -27.85 0.76 53.04
N LEU A 697 -28.86 1.08 52.23
CA LEU A 697 -30.28 0.98 52.63
C LEU A 697 -31.13 0.33 51.54
N THR A 698 -32.03 -0.57 51.96
CA THR A 698 -32.92 -1.33 51.06
C THR A 698 -34.05 -0.47 50.49
N PRO A 699 -34.26 -0.43 49.15
CA PRO A 699 -35.34 0.35 48.54
C PRO A 699 -36.70 -0.33 48.73
N GLN A 700 -37.50 0.15 49.69
CA GLN A 700 -38.88 -0.30 49.86
C GLN A 700 -39.77 0.23 48.74
N ARG A 701 -40.53 -0.66 48.07
CA ARG A 701 -41.39 -0.35 46.91
C ARG A 701 -42.30 0.88 47.14
N ARG A 702 -42.21 1.88 46.26
CA ARG A 702 -43.37 2.71 45.84
C ARG A 702 -43.31 2.99 44.33
N ARG A 703 -44.49 3.20 43.73
CA ARG A 703 -44.69 3.35 42.28
C ARG A 703 -44.28 4.74 41.80
N SER A 704 -43.75 4.81 40.58
CA SER A 704 -43.59 6.04 39.81
C SER A 704 -44.88 6.40 39.07
N THR A 705 -45.28 7.67 39.14
CA THR A 705 -46.20 8.33 38.20
C THR A 705 -45.55 9.62 37.71
N ALA A 706 -45.74 9.99 36.45
CA ALA A 706 -44.97 11.03 35.78
C ALA A 706 -45.67 12.40 35.77
N ALA A 707 -44.90 13.49 35.79
CA ALA A 707 -45.31 14.81 35.29
C ALA A 707 -44.10 15.70 34.92
N SER A 708 -44.07 16.11 33.66
CA SER A 708 -43.76 17.43 33.07
C SER A 708 -42.77 18.44 33.68
N PHE A 709 -42.07 19.15 32.78
CA PHE A 709 -41.40 20.45 33.02
C PHE A 709 -42.38 21.54 33.49
N GLY A 710 -41.93 22.51 34.31
CA GLY A 710 -42.73 23.71 34.58
C GLY A 710 -42.19 24.77 35.57
N ARG A 711 -41.37 25.71 35.07
CA ARG A 711 -41.37 27.18 35.38
C ARG A 711 -41.19 27.76 36.81
N VAL A 712 -40.60 28.98 36.78
CA VAL A 712 -40.77 30.15 37.69
C VAL A 712 -40.01 30.20 39.03
N PHE A 713 -39.23 31.28 39.19
CA PHE A 713 -38.76 31.84 40.46
C PHE A 713 -39.89 32.62 41.14
N SER A 714 -40.10 32.47 42.45
CA SER A 714 -40.58 33.57 43.30
C SER A 714 -40.28 33.34 44.79
N ASN A 715 -40.13 34.46 45.50
CA ASN A 715 -39.71 34.65 46.88
C ASN A 715 -40.25 33.65 47.92
N SER A 716 -39.38 33.24 48.85
CA SER A 716 -39.72 33.21 50.28
C SER A 716 -38.52 33.68 51.10
N SER A 717 -38.78 34.45 52.15
CA SER A 717 -37.76 35.13 52.97
C SER A 717 -37.17 34.21 54.03
N PHE A 718 -35.84 34.19 54.15
CA PHE A 718 -35.16 33.60 55.31
C PHE A 718 -34.71 34.70 56.27
N THR A 719 -35.26 34.68 57.48
CA THR A 719 -34.89 35.59 58.57
C THR A 719 -33.59 35.15 59.25
N THR A 720 -32.80 36.13 59.70
CA THR A 720 -31.43 35.92 60.19
C THR A 720 -31.36 35.67 61.70
N LYS A 721 -30.65 34.61 62.12
CA LYS A 721 -29.94 34.46 63.41
C LYS A 721 -29.09 33.17 63.32
N CYS A 722 -27.79 33.21 63.06
CA CYS A 722 -26.66 33.70 63.89
C CYS A 722 -26.39 32.84 65.15
N CYS A 723 -25.50 31.86 64.98
CA CYS A 723 -24.37 31.49 65.85
C CYS A 723 -23.59 30.38 65.10
N ALA A 724 -22.43 30.60 64.46
CA ALA A 724 -21.18 31.26 64.87
C ALA A 724 -20.31 30.43 65.83
N THR A 725 -19.43 29.61 65.25
CA THR A 725 -18.05 29.37 65.72
C THR A 725 -17.24 28.76 64.58
N PHE A 726 -16.38 29.57 63.94
CA PHE A 726 -15.19 29.06 63.26
C PHE A 726 -14.12 28.82 64.30
N SER A 727 -13.30 27.77 64.12
CA SER A 727 -11.95 27.68 64.65
C SER A 727 -11.08 27.04 63.59
N TRP A 728 -9.80 27.40 63.60
CA TRP A 728 -8.75 26.93 62.69
C TRP A 728 -8.39 25.46 62.95
#